data_AF-A0A1Q2MEC3-F1
#
_entry.id   AF-A0A1Q2MEC3-F1
#
_cell.length_a   1.000
_cell.length_b   1.000
_cell.length_c   1.000
_cell.angle_alpha   90.00
_cell.angle_beta   90.00
_cell.angle_gamma   90.00
#
_symmetry.space_group_name_H-M   'P 1'
#
loop_
_entity.id
_entity.type
_entity.pdbx_description
1 polymer ?
#
loop_
_entity_poly.entity_id
_entity_poly.type
_entity_poly.pdbx_seq_one_letter_code
_entity_poly.pdbx_strand_id
1 'polypeptide(L)'
;MAKRNINSLILSAPAICLLLFFTTASCIAVFAENKIWWGYEDDNWDTAGNWATEGVPGSADPVFIDHRASGEFKYPVITDANTDSRCAVLKLSQYGTGGRLDVIGGVLAIESLAYIGVGAAYECQLNVSGGEMLVGTHMYVPYAGVTSVNITGGKVSVSGSLVFCHQSVADGFINLARGTLEAGALLWNTGETRFGHINIENGKLIINSTADRTGQLQALIDSGNITAYGSGSTRYNWVSHPKAAFKIEYTGTSTVLTAAIEDVNTAWDPSPADGGCVDVTEGSANLAWLSGDNTRQEAGHDLYLGASYEEVNIAETDSPCWQGRLDSSSFETGPLDFRSGYYWRVDQIDTAGEVHRGDVWSFTTLPSRRQAKELFPPDNGLLGESLINDPNTKISWQSGEDAVTHKIYFGTCYDTVSEAENDCLITFKGNIDEPAREFSPGALQKGSEYFWRVDEIDHNGGLTKGEVWSFWAGYDVHNTRVASQGFNAWYKVDPDKAWVEQQAEIALEMGCEIYKFQLKPDKNENYEDGTAEPQTADTAEVTSLLTRVQNVPVWQRVLDMPFRYTLIWAYPVSGLNLHDGYSQEEAQAEYQELYDLTIYLLLEYQNTNRSFMLGNWEGDWHLLEGYDDTVEPRPEMIETMKLWFANRQAAVKDARNSLPQIQGVNVYHYVEMNKVQSAIDGVVGEGAYRLVNTVLPYITVDAVSYSARNATHFISEMPERLYTHLDYIESNANFTGCWPFEKAVFIGEYGTGTVSENVLAIKAASNWGCPFILYWSIYATEPRFDFYFVGPDGSNTEQYDLHQQILSKINAQKEIYNIYLNRNPYESCLESLMNQFDRISVSGLMSYIVNSDASKIAIGSREFLRNLFIALLHTNDETTAQFSDMLDQIDDSTITRWQAIELIMNGSEFRDLITDAQFARYLCENVLLVEPENVDPEDLTAVEQRLESESRFALWQEFLNDSRGCMNAIRRRYSNRSSNYIDWQYSYGVTDAAKSRYLPSLKRFWCRLSEPGSYTADFDGNCAVDIADFQILAQNWISGPRDYLPGDINGSGNVDFHDFEILSQYWLAASVTGE
;
A
#
# COMPACT_ATOMS: atom_id res chain seq x y z
N MET A 1 -40.32 -4.38 51.47
CA MET A 1 -40.14 -4.09 52.92
C MET A 1 -38.73 -3.56 53.12
N ALA A 2 -38.59 -2.64 54.08
CA ALA A 2 -37.36 -2.08 54.66
C ALA A 2 -36.57 -1.02 53.86
N LYS A 3 -36.73 0.21 54.35
CA LYS A 3 -35.92 1.43 54.18
C LYS A 3 -34.65 1.38 55.07
N ARG A 4 -33.64 2.20 54.69
CA ARG A 4 -32.73 3.00 55.55
C ARG A 4 -31.69 2.18 56.37
N ASN A 5 -30.41 2.57 56.53
CA ASN A 5 -29.90 3.90 56.89
C ASN A 5 -28.35 3.87 57.12
N ILE A 6 -27.70 5.06 57.06
CA ILE A 6 -26.55 5.57 57.89
C ILE A 6 -25.09 5.56 57.37
N ASN A 7 -24.66 6.77 56.94
CA ASN A 7 -23.49 7.62 57.33
C ASN A 7 -22.30 7.08 58.16
N SER A 8 -21.06 7.38 57.70
CA SER A 8 -20.01 8.24 58.35
C SER A 8 -18.61 7.97 57.70
N LEU A 9 -17.92 8.90 57.01
CA LEU A 9 -16.99 9.96 57.49
C LEU A 9 -15.96 9.43 58.53
N ILE A 10 -14.63 9.38 58.30
CA ILE A 10 -13.64 10.48 58.47
C ILE A 10 -12.18 10.01 58.19
N LEU A 11 -11.46 10.85 57.42
CA LEU A 11 -10.04 11.29 57.45
C LEU A 11 -8.87 10.40 57.89
N SER A 12 -7.75 10.54 57.14
CA SER A 12 -6.44 10.82 57.74
C SER A 12 -5.55 11.70 56.83
N ALA A 13 -5.26 12.90 57.33
CA ALA A 13 -4.03 13.65 57.09
C ALA A 13 -3.27 13.70 58.44
N PRO A 14 -1.97 14.04 58.45
CA PRO A 14 -1.54 14.97 59.49
C PRO A 14 -0.55 16.04 59.02
N ALA A 15 -0.79 17.24 59.53
CA ALA A 15 0.12 18.38 59.58
C ALA A 15 0.81 18.46 60.96
N ILE A 16 1.70 19.47 61.12
CA ILE A 16 2.25 20.09 62.36
C ILE A 16 3.70 19.63 62.66
N CYS A 17 4.75 20.45 62.89
CA CYS A 17 4.90 21.83 63.41
C CYS A 17 6.29 22.42 63.06
N LEU A 18 6.42 23.75 62.89
CA LEU A 18 7.48 24.54 63.56
C LEU A 18 7.15 26.06 63.56
N LEU A 19 7.06 26.62 64.77
CA LEU A 19 6.98 28.05 65.12
C LEU A 19 8.41 28.59 65.38
N LEU A 20 8.69 29.87 65.04
CA LEU A 20 9.34 30.87 65.93
C LEU A 20 9.54 32.26 65.23
N PHE A 21 8.68 33.22 65.62
CA PHE A 21 8.92 34.61 66.13
C PHE A 21 9.25 35.88 65.28
N PHE A 22 8.46 36.93 65.64
CA PHE A 22 8.58 38.41 65.56
C PHE A 22 8.35 39.10 64.20
N THR A 23 7.52 40.15 64.02
CA THR A 23 6.81 41.10 64.91
C THR A 23 5.66 41.76 64.14
N THR A 24 4.66 42.22 64.90
CA THR A 24 3.54 43.08 64.52
C THR A 24 3.86 44.22 63.55
N ALA A 25 3.14 44.28 62.44
CA ALA A 25 2.60 45.53 61.91
C ALA A 25 1.19 45.25 61.38
N SER A 26 0.19 45.69 62.14
CA SER A 26 -1.17 45.83 61.66
C SER A 26 -1.15 46.84 60.51
N CYS A 27 -0.91 46.38 59.28
CA CYS A 27 -1.35 47.13 58.11
C CYS A 27 -2.81 46.74 57.94
N ILE A 28 -3.70 47.62 58.39
CA ILE A 28 -5.06 47.67 57.88
C ILE A 28 -4.87 47.76 56.36
N ALA A 29 -5.08 46.67 55.63
CA ALA A 29 -5.33 46.76 54.21
C ALA A 29 -6.68 47.47 54.12
N VAL A 30 -6.62 48.79 54.04
CA VAL A 30 -7.72 49.61 53.56
C VAL A 30 -8.03 49.02 52.20
N PHE A 31 -9.17 48.33 52.07
CA PHE A 31 -9.65 47.94 50.75
C PHE A 31 -9.74 49.24 49.95
N ALA A 32 -8.89 49.38 48.92
CA ALA A 32 -8.97 50.49 48.00
C ALA A 32 -10.40 50.55 47.45
N GLU A 33 -11.03 51.72 47.56
CA GLU A 33 -12.36 51.92 46.99
C GLU A 33 -12.27 51.85 45.46
N ASN A 34 -13.25 51.20 44.82
CA ASN A 34 -13.27 51.10 43.35
C ASN A 34 -13.33 52.49 42.74
N LYS A 35 -12.43 52.78 41.80
CA LYS A 35 -12.39 54.02 41.02
C LYS A 35 -13.30 53.90 39.80
N ILE A 36 -14.44 54.56 39.84
CA ILE A 36 -15.44 54.58 38.77
C ILE A 36 -15.25 55.84 37.94
N TRP A 37 -15.14 55.70 36.62
CA TRP A 37 -15.03 56.83 35.72
C TRP A 37 -16.36 57.59 35.59
N TRP A 38 -16.32 58.89 35.86
CA TRP A 38 -17.41 59.85 35.69
C TRP A 38 -17.29 60.69 34.43
N GLY A 39 -16.07 61.02 33.96
CA GLY A 39 -15.84 61.73 32.71
C GLY A 39 -16.58 63.07 32.55
N TYR A 40 -16.76 63.81 33.66
CA TYR A 40 -17.53 65.05 33.68
C TYR A 40 -16.71 66.30 33.33
N GLU A 41 -15.41 66.30 33.64
CA GLU A 41 -14.56 67.48 33.41
C GLU A 41 -13.95 67.43 32.01
N ASP A 42 -13.23 66.35 31.72
CA ASP A 42 -12.57 66.10 30.45
C ASP A 42 -12.40 64.59 30.19
N ASP A 43 -11.61 64.24 29.19
CA ASP A 43 -11.24 62.86 28.83
C ASP A 43 -9.89 62.43 29.43
N ASN A 44 -9.22 63.27 30.22
CA ASN A 44 -7.88 63.01 30.71
C ASN A 44 -7.90 62.09 31.94
N TRP A 45 -7.19 60.96 31.87
CA TRP A 45 -7.06 60.00 32.97
C TRP A 45 -6.55 60.61 34.27
N ASP A 46 -5.64 61.58 34.18
CA ASP A 46 -4.97 62.18 35.34
C ASP A 46 -5.80 63.29 36.02
N THR A 47 -7.00 63.59 35.50
CA THR A 47 -7.92 64.57 36.10
C THR A 47 -8.69 63.91 37.25
N ALA A 48 -8.34 64.27 38.50
CA ALA A 48 -8.92 63.67 39.71
C ALA A 48 -10.46 63.73 39.80
N GLY A 49 -11.06 64.80 39.26
CA GLY A 49 -12.52 65.02 39.24
C GLY A 49 -13.28 64.08 38.31
N ASN A 50 -12.59 63.36 37.41
CA ASN A 50 -13.20 62.34 36.56
C ASN A 50 -13.41 61.00 37.28
N TRP A 51 -12.97 60.83 38.53
CA TRP A 51 -13.01 59.54 39.24
C TRP A 51 -13.87 59.55 40.50
N ALA A 52 -14.49 58.40 40.81
CA ALA A 52 -15.28 58.18 42.01
C ALA A 52 -14.77 56.96 42.81
N THR A 53 -14.45 57.05 44.09
CA THR A 53 -14.25 58.27 44.88
C THR A 53 -13.13 59.14 44.29
N GLU A 54 -13.20 60.46 44.51
CA GLU A 54 -12.33 61.45 43.86
C GLU A 54 -10.84 61.14 44.05
N GLY A 55 -10.05 61.33 42.98
CA GLY A 55 -8.61 61.06 42.96
C GLY A 55 -8.21 60.06 41.88
N VAL A 56 -7.08 60.34 41.23
CA VAL A 56 -6.50 59.55 40.13
C VAL A 56 -6.17 58.12 40.61
N PRO A 57 -6.51 57.08 39.83
CA PRO A 57 -6.18 55.69 40.17
C PRO A 57 -4.66 55.44 40.26
N GLY A 58 -4.25 54.67 41.26
CA GLY A 58 -2.89 54.15 41.43
C GLY A 58 -2.81 52.61 41.33
N SER A 59 -1.61 52.05 41.56
CA SER A 59 -1.34 50.60 41.45
C SER A 59 -2.19 49.68 42.35
N ALA A 60 -2.88 50.24 43.36
CA ALA A 60 -3.74 49.48 44.27
C ALA A 60 -5.23 49.57 43.91
N ASP A 61 -5.62 50.46 42.99
CA ASP A 61 -7.02 50.81 42.77
C ASP A 61 -7.64 50.00 41.62
N PRO A 62 -8.79 49.33 41.84
CA PRO A 62 -9.60 48.78 40.76
C PRO A 62 -10.32 49.91 40.00
N VAL A 63 -10.25 49.90 38.67
CA VAL A 63 -10.85 50.91 37.78
C VAL A 63 -12.03 50.34 37.00
N PHE A 64 -13.20 50.98 37.08
CA PHE A 64 -14.41 50.63 36.35
C PHE A 64 -14.81 51.76 35.38
N ILE A 65 -14.95 51.43 34.10
CA ILE A 65 -15.38 52.38 33.05
C ILE A 65 -16.64 51.85 32.39
N ASP A 66 -17.74 52.56 32.60
CA ASP A 66 -19.07 52.22 32.11
C ASP A 66 -19.69 53.46 31.44
N HIS A 67 -20.55 53.25 30.45
CA HIS A 67 -21.32 54.30 29.77
C HIS A 67 -22.41 54.84 30.70
N ARG A 68 -22.69 56.14 30.62
CA ARG A 68 -23.75 56.79 31.40
C ARG A 68 -24.82 57.36 30.49
N ALA A 69 -26.08 57.03 30.78
CA ALA A 69 -27.24 57.42 29.97
C ALA A 69 -27.68 58.89 30.13
N SER A 70 -27.06 59.70 31.02
CA SER A 70 -27.46 61.09 31.26
C SER A 70 -26.28 62.02 31.57
N GLY A 71 -26.21 63.16 30.87
CA GLY A 71 -25.18 64.21 31.01
C GLY A 71 -24.27 64.34 29.79
N GLU A 72 -23.45 65.40 29.71
CA GLU A 72 -22.26 65.41 28.85
C GLU A 72 -21.21 64.52 29.52
N PHE A 73 -20.80 63.45 28.85
CA PHE A 73 -19.89 62.44 29.37
C PHE A 73 -18.83 62.14 28.32
N LYS A 74 -17.56 62.13 28.74
CA LYS A 74 -16.42 61.78 27.89
C LYS A 74 -15.80 60.47 28.37
N TYR A 75 -15.30 59.68 27.43
CA TYR A 75 -14.52 58.47 27.75
C TYR A 75 -13.05 58.83 28.00
N PRO A 76 -12.34 58.04 28.83
CA PRO A 76 -10.93 58.27 29.08
C PRO A 76 -10.09 58.06 27.82
N VAL A 77 -9.13 58.97 27.61
CA VAL A 77 -8.12 58.92 26.56
C VAL A 77 -6.73 58.99 27.20
N ILE A 78 -5.89 58.00 26.92
CA ILE A 78 -4.48 57.98 27.31
C ILE A 78 -3.64 58.55 26.16
N THR A 79 -2.80 59.52 26.50
CA THR A 79 -1.92 60.23 25.57
C THR A 79 -0.49 60.27 26.09
N ASP A 80 0.47 60.74 25.29
CA ASP A 80 1.86 60.96 25.73
C ASP A 80 2.00 62.00 26.87
N ALA A 81 0.96 62.80 27.11
CA ALA A 81 0.95 63.77 28.21
C ALA A 81 0.69 63.13 29.58
N ASN A 82 0.18 61.90 29.60
CA ASN A 82 -0.10 61.17 30.83
C ASN A 82 1.18 60.57 31.40
N THR A 83 1.52 60.94 32.63
CA THR A 83 2.80 60.55 33.24
C THR A 83 2.73 59.31 34.14
N ASP A 84 1.54 58.95 34.61
CA ASP A 84 1.38 57.84 35.56
C ASP A 84 0.02 57.11 35.46
N SER A 85 -0.48 56.89 34.25
CA SER A 85 -1.75 56.16 34.07
C SER A 85 -1.60 54.69 34.47
N ARG A 86 -2.16 54.31 35.63
CA ARG A 86 -2.10 52.94 36.13
C ARG A 86 -3.30 52.54 36.97
N CYS A 87 -3.51 51.24 37.13
CA CYS A 87 -4.51 50.68 38.04
C CYS A 87 -4.16 49.24 38.47
N ALA A 88 -4.75 48.75 39.56
CA ALA A 88 -4.61 47.34 39.96
C ALA A 88 -5.34 46.40 38.99
N VAL A 89 -6.58 46.75 38.67
CA VAL A 89 -7.49 45.94 37.83
C VAL A 89 -8.28 46.89 36.94
N LEU A 90 -8.31 46.63 35.64
CA LEU A 90 -9.15 47.37 34.69
C LEU A 90 -10.43 46.58 34.41
N LYS A 91 -11.59 47.22 34.48
CA LYS A 91 -12.86 46.65 34.04
C LYS A 91 -13.61 47.61 33.14
N LEU A 92 -13.86 47.20 31.91
CA LEU A 92 -14.74 47.91 30.99
C LEU A 92 -16.14 47.27 31.01
N SER A 93 -17.16 48.11 31.13
CA SER A 93 -18.57 47.71 31.19
C SER A 93 -18.89 46.75 32.35
N GLN A 94 -18.48 47.06 33.58
CA GLN A 94 -18.74 46.26 34.78
C GLN A 94 -20.23 46.21 35.14
N TYR A 95 -20.97 47.30 34.92
CA TYR A 95 -22.40 47.40 35.20
C TYR A 95 -23.27 47.14 33.96
N GLY A 96 -22.64 46.88 32.82
CA GLY A 96 -23.32 46.39 31.63
C GLY A 96 -23.92 47.44 30.72
N THR A 97 -23.60 48.72 30.96
CA THR A 97 -24.13 49.83 30.19
C THR A 97 -23.33 50.13 28.91
N GLY A 98 -22.27 49.35 28.62
CA GLY A 98 -21.26 49.66 27.61
C GLY A 98 -20.08 50.41 28.25
N GLY A 99 -18.97 50.60 27.55
CA GLY A 99 -17.78 51.25 28.10
C GLY A 99 -16.72 51.44 27.02
N ARG A 100 -15.95 52.54 27.07
CA ARG A 100 -14.90 52.81 26.08
C ARG A 100 -13.63 53.38 26.73
N LEU A 101 -12.48 52.95 26.23
CA LEU A 101 -11.16 53.47 26.58
C LEU A 101 -10.32 53.59 25.31
N ASP A 102 -9.71 54.76 25.11
CA ASP A 102 -8.83 55.00 23.97
C ASP A 102 -7.39 55.22 24.46
N VAL A 103 -6.43 54.48 23.90
CA VAL A 103 -4.99 54.65 24.09
C VAL A 103 -4.41 55.12 22.76
N ILE A 104 -4.02 56.39 22.70
CA ILE A 104 -3.50 57.03 21.48
C ILE A 104 -2.02 57.39 21.60
N GLY A 105 -1.46 57.33 22.81
CA GLY A 105 -0.06 57.56 23.16
C GLY A 105 0.20 57.20 24.64
N GLY A 106 1.43 57.35 25.13
CA GLY A 106 1.79 57.08 26.52
C GLY A 106 1.77 55.59 26.91
N VAL A 107 1.76 55.32 28.22
CA VAL A 107 1.72 53.96 28.79
C VAL A 107 0.58 53.85 29.79
N LEU A 108 -0.29 52.84 29.62
CA LEU A 108 -1.27 52.43 30.62
C LEU A 108 -0.82 51.12 31.29
N ALA A 109 -0.48 51.18 32.58
CA ALA A 109 -0.03 50.01 33.34
C ALA A 109 -1.14 49.40 34.21
N ILE A 110 -1.49 48.14 33.97
CA ILE A 110 -2.49 47.38 34.73
C ILE A 110 -1.75 46.29 35.49
N GLU A 111 -1.64 46.45 36.81
CA GLU A 111 -0.74 45.64 37.65
C GLU A 111 -1.17 44.16 37.70
N SER A 112 -2.48 43.89 37.57
CA SER A 112 -3.03 42.54 37.67
C SER A 112 -3.91 42.18 36.47
N LEU A 113 -5.23 42.36 36.56
CA LEU A 113 -6.20 41.77 35.63
C LEU A 113 -6.90 42.84 34.79
N ALA A 114 -7.09 42.55 33.50
CA ALA A 114 -7.89 43.37 32.60
C ALA A 114 -9.13 42.60 32.14
N TYR A 115 -10.31 43.14 32.43
CA TYR A 115 -11.60 42.58 32.05
C TYR A 115 -12.30 43.49 31.05
N ILE A 116 -12.32 43.09 29.78
CA ILE A 116 -12.91 43.90 28.71
C ILE A 116 -14.30 43.36 28.41
N GLY A 117 -15.32 44.20 28.61
CA GLY A 117 -16.73 43.82 28.50
C GLY A 117 -17.11 42.80 29.57
N VAL A 118 -17.63 43.23 30.72
CA VAL A 118 -17.93 42.32 31.85
C VAL A 118 -19.40 41.92 31.96
N GLY A 119 -20.34 42.78 31.57
CA GLY A 119 -21.78 42.54 31.74
C GLY A 119 -22.65 43.17 30.66
N ALA A 120 -22.15 43.28 29.43
CA ALA A 120 -22.63 44.26 28.48
C ALA A 120 -23.95 43.86 27.77
N ALA A 121 -25.03 44.63 28.03
CA ALA A 121 -26.20 44.70 27.14
C ALA A 121 -25.94 45.62 25.93
N TYR A 122 -24.87 46.41 25.99
CA TYR A 122 -24.42 47.37 24.98
C TYR A 122 -22.95 47.11 24.63
N GLU A 123 -22.49 47.54 23.46
CA GLU A 123 -21.12 47.29 22.99
C GLU A 123 -20.05 47.97 23.87
N CYS A 124 -18.99 47.22 24.19
CA CYS A 124 -17.80 47.69 24.87
C CYS A 124 -16.66 47.90 23.85
N GLN A 125 -15.88 48.98 23.95
CA GLN A 125 -14.82 49.32 23.01
C GLN A 125 -13.48 49.59 23.71
N LEU A 126 -12.42 48.94 23.25
CA LEU A 126 -11.04 49.29 23.62
C LEU A 126 -10.30 49.65 22.35
N ASN A 127 -9.85 50.90 22.21
CA ASN A 127 -9.11 51.32 21.03
C ASN A 127 -7.67 51.65 21.40
N VAL A 128 -6.72 51.03 20.73
CA VAL A 128 -5.29 51.31 20.83
C VAL A 128 -4.83 51.70 19.43
N SER A 129 -4.46 52.97 19.25
CA SER A 129 -3.98 53.50 17.97
C SER A 129 -2.53 54.00 18.04
N GLY A 130 -2.00 54.10 19.26
CA GLY A 130 -0.62 54.44 19.60
C GLY A 130 -0.36 54.11 21.08
N GLY A 131 0.87 54.31 21.55
CA GLY A 131 1.25 54.01 22.94
C GLY A 131 1.29 52.51 23.30
N GLU A 132 1.40 52.23 24.59
CA GLU A 132 1.49 50.87 25.13
C GLU A 132 0.48 50.62 26.26
N MET A 133 -0.18 49.46 26.23
CA MET A 133 -1.00 48.96 27.33
C MET A 133 -0.38 47.68 27.89
N LEU A 134 0.00 47.72 29.18
CA LEU A 134 0.69 46.63 29.86
C LEU A 134 -0.26 45.95 30.85
N VAL A 135 -0.49 44.64 30.73
CA VAL A 135 -1.33 43.84 31.62
C VAL A 135 -0.48 42.81 32.35
N GLY A 136 -0.41 42.94 33.68
CA GLY A 136 0.52 42.16 34.52
C GLY A 136 0.20 40.68 34.63
N THR A 137 -1.05 40.25 34.47
CA THR A 137 -1.44 38.83 34.54
C THR A 137 -2.32 38.40 33.36
N HIS A 138 -3.64 38.41 33.50
CA HIS A 138 -4.57 37.94 32.45
C HIS A 138 -5.41 39.08 31.89
N MET A 139 -5.69 39.00 30.60
CA MET A 139 -6.64 39.84 29.90
C MET A 139 -7.79 38.99 29.38
N TYR A 140 -9.03 39.37 29.69
CA TYR A 140 -10.23 38.66 29.25
C TYR A 140 -10.98 39.48 28.19
N VAL A 141 -11.18 38.90 27.00
CA VAL A 141 -11.81 39.56 25.84
C VAL A 141 -12.77 38.61 25.11
N PRO A 142 -14.09 38.84 25.16
CA PRO A 142 -14.79 39.55 26.22
C PRO A 142 -14.70 38.73 27.51
N TYR A 143 -14.93 39.39 28.65
CA TYR A 143 -15.29 38.66 29.86
C TYR A 143 -16.77 38.18 29.79
N ALA A 144 -17.71 39.05 29.40
CA ALA A 144 -19.09 38.77 28.99
C ALA A 144 -19.68 39.92 28.12
N GLY A 145 -20.69 39.63 27.30
CA GLY A 145 -21.34 40.61 26.42
C GLY A 145 -20.55 40.90 25.13
N VAL A 146 -20.96 41.94 24.40
CA VAL A 146 -20.40 42.30 23.07
C VAL A 146 -19.23 43.28 23.22
N THR A 147 -18.06 42.94 22.66
CA THR A 147 -16.82 43.72 22.80
C THR A 147 -16.03 43.83 21.49
N SER A 148 -15.54 45.03 21.21
CA SER A 148 -14.64 45.33 20.11
C SER A 148 -13.31 45.88 20.64
N VAL A 149 -12.20 45.23 20.32
CA VAL A 149 -10.84 45.73 20.62
C VAL A 149 -10.16 46.08 19.30
N ASN A 150 -9.83 47.34 19.09
CA ASN A 150 -9.22 47.81 17.85
C ASN A 150 -7.79 48.28 18.14
N ILE A 151 -6.81 47.51 17.69
CA ILE A 151 -5.38 47.82 17.77
C ILE A 151 -4.93 48.25 16.37
N THR A 152 -5.20 49.53 16.06
CA THR A 152 -4.92 50.15 14.76
C THR A 152 -3.50 50.75 14.66
N GLY A 153 -2.75 50.60 15.75
CA GLY A 153 -1.39 51.07 15.99
C GLY A 153 -1.07 50.90 17.48
N GLY A 154 0.20 51.05 17.87
CA GLY A 154 0.62 50.81 19.26
C GLY A 154 0.69 49.32 19.65
N LYS A 155 0.86 49.07 20.95
CA LYS A 155 1.14 47.73 21.49
C LYS A 155 0.30 47.39 22.72
N VAL A 156 -0.24 46.18 22.76
CA VAL A 156 -0.85 45.59 23.96
C VAL A 156 -0.03 44.38 24.39
N SER A 157 0.46 44.39 25.62
CA SER A 157 1.30 43.32 26.19
C SER A 157 0.64 42.69 27.40
N VAL A 158 0.35 41.40 27.32
CA VAL A 158 -0.25 40.60 28.40
C VAL A 158 0.79 39.61 28.91
N SER A 159 1.28 39.80 30.14
CA SER A 159 2.35 38.93 30.68
C SER A 159 1.92 37.47 30.86
N GLY A 160 0.64 37.23 31.19
CA GLY A 160 0.04 35.90 31.28
C GLY A 160 -0.83 35.59 30.07
N SER A 161 -2.03 35.06 30.32
CA SER A 161 -2.91 34.61 29.23
C SER A 161 -3.86 35.70 28.72
N LEU A 162 -3.97 35.81 27.40
CA LEU A 162 -5.13 36.37 26.73
C LEU A 162 -6.23 35.28 26.69
N VAL A 163 -7.35 35.55 27.35
CA VAL A 163 -8.45 34.59 27.50
C VAL A 163 -9.66 35.09 26.71
N PHE A 164 -10.05 34.32 25.70
CA PHE A 164 -11.20 34.62 24.87
C PHE A 164 -12.49 33.99 25.40
N CYS A 165 -13.60 34.73 25.26
CA CYS A 165 -14.97 34.26 25.50
C CYS A 165 -15.15 33.54 26.85
N HIS A 166 -14.82 34.21 27.95
CA HIS A 166 -14.74 33.56 29.26
C HIS A 166 -16.09 33.05 29.80
N GLN A 167 -17.16 33.86 29.73
CA GLN A 167 -18.50 33.49 30.21
C GLN A 167 -19.46 33.05 29.10
N SER A 168 -20.64 32.54 29.49
CA SER A 168 -21.59 31.82 28.62
C SER A 168 -22.30 32.67 27.54
N VAL A 169 -22.22 34.00 27.57
CA VAL A 169 -22.78 34.90 26.54
C VAL A 169 -21.74 35.99 26.26
N ALA A 170 -20.82 35.74 25.33
CA ALA A 170 -19.70 36.64 25.06
C ALA A 170 -19.37 36.63 23.56
N ASP A 171 -19.44 37.82 22.95
CA ASP A 171 -19.08 38.07 21.55
C ASP A 171 -17.91 39.08 21.51
N GLY A 172 -16.72 38.66 21.09
CA GLY A 172 -15.51 39.47 21.06
C GLY A 172 -14.86 39.55 19.70
N PHE A 173 -14.55 40.76 19.26
CA PHE A 173 -13.83 41.02 18.02
C PHE A 173 -12.54 41.78 18.34
N ILE A 174 -11.39 41.26 17.89
CA ILE A 174 -10.12 41.96 17.93
C ILE A 174 -9.68 42.29 16.51
N ASN A 175 -9.43 43.57 16.23
CA ASN A 175 -8.85 44.03 14.97
C ASN A 175 -7.40 44.47 15.21
N LEU A 176 -6.43 43.86 14.55
CA LEU A 176 -5.00 44.17 14.67
C LEU A 176 -4.47 44.99 13.51
N ALA A 177 -5.26 45.87 12.90
CA ALA A 177 -4.86 46.69 11.75
C ALA A 177 -3.54 47.49 11.98
N ARG A 178 -2.37 46.92 11.68
CA ARG A 178 -1.01 47.47 11.94
C ARG A 178 -0.54 47.49 13.41
N GLY A 179 -1.36 47.00 14.33
CA GLY A 179 -1.06 46.93 15.76
C GLY A 179 -0.29 45.67 16.17
N THR A 180 0.26 45.67 17.38
CA THR A 180 0.85 44.46 17.99
C THR A 180 0.09 44.05 19.25
N LEU A 181 -0.33 42.78 19.30
CA LEU A 181 -0.87 42.14 20.51
C LEU A 181 0.05 40.97 20.89
N GLU A 182 0.58 41.00 22.11
CA GLU A 182 1.37 39.90 22.64
C GLU A 182 0.82 39.37 23.95
N ALA A 183 0.88 38.05 24.13
CA ALA A 183 0.43 37.37 25.35
C ALA A 183 1.34 36.19 25.70
N GLY A 184 1.51 35.86 26.97
CA GLY A 184 2.22 34.65 27.40
C GLY A 184 1.51 33.34 27.01
N ALA A 185 0.19 33.37 26.86
CA ALA A 185 -0.60 32.27 26.31
C ALA A 185 -1.89 32.79 25.67
N LEU A 186 -2.44 32.03 24.71
CA LEU A 186 -3.78 32.23 24.18
C LEU A 186 -4.69 31.11 24.68
N LEU A 187 -5.76 31.46 25.38
CA LEU A 187 -6.79 30.52 25.82
C LEU A 187 -8.10 30.83 25.09
N TRP A 188 -8.57 29.89 24.28
CA TRP A 188 -9.73 30.06 23.42
C TRP A 188 -10.87 29.16 23.90
N ASN A 189 -11.91 29.73 24.51
CA ASN A 189 -13.05 28.94 25.01
C ASN A 189 -14.14 28.83 23.94
N THR A 190 -14.55 27.61 23.60
CA THR A 190 -15.55 27.30 22.56
C THR A 190 -16.94 26.93 23.15
N GLY A 191 -18.02 27.11 22.37
CA GLY A 191 -19.39 26.72 22.71
C GLY A 191 -20.46 27.46 21.89
N GLU A 192 -21.65 26.87 21.71
CA GLU A 192 -22.73 27.34 20.78
C GLU A 192 -23.23 28.78 20.99
N THR A 193 -22.97 29.38 22.15
CA THR A 193 -23.42 30.74 22.52
C THR A 193 -22.28 31.77 22.61
N ARG A 194 -21.09 31.44 22.10
CA ARG A 194 -19.88 32.27 22.19
C ARG A 194 -19.31 32.55 20.80
N PHE A 195 -18.92 33.80 20.55
CA PHE A 195 -18.26 34.20 19.31
C PHE A 195 -16.96 34.95 19.61
N GLY A 196 -15.82 34.40 19.19
CA GLY A 196 -14.51 35.08 19.28
C GLY A 196 -13.93 35.21 17.87
N HIS A 197 -13.37 36.36 17.54
CA HIS A 197 -12.74 36.56 16.23
C HIS A 197 -11.55 37.53 16.30
N ILE A 198 -10.50 37.25 15.52
CA ILE A 198 -9.37 38.13 15.32
C ILE A 198 -9.18 38.42 13.83
N ASN A 199 -9.12 39.69 13.45
CA ASN A 199 -8.66 40.13 12.14
C ASN A 199 -7.22 40.68 12.24
N ILE A 200 -6.28 40.17 11.44
CA ILE A 200 -4.84 40.46 11.58
C ILE A 200 -4.24 41.38 10.51
N GLU A 201 -5.05 42.02 9.66
CA GLU A 201 -4.60 42.92 8.57
C GLU A 201 -3.34 43.76 8.90
N ASN A 202 -2.20 43.47 8.27
CA ASN A 202 -0.89 44.12 8.51
C ASN A 202 -0.42 44.18 9.98
N GLY A 203 -1.08 43.45 10.88
CA GLY A 203 -0.82 43.38 12.31
C GLY A 203 0.06 42.22 12.71
N LYS A 204 0.31 42.14 14.02
CA LYS A 204 1.11 41.07 14.62
C LYS A 204 0.45 40.52 15.88
N LEU A 205 0.22 39.21 15.91
CA LEU A 205 -0.14 38.47 17.10
C LEU A 205 1.08 37.65 17.56
N ILE A 206 1.46 37.79 18.83
CA ILE A 206 2.64 37.10 19.39
C ILE A 206 2.25 36.31 20.63
N ILE A 207 2.54 35.02 20.64
CA ILE A 207 2.41 34.19 21.85
C ILE A 207 3.80 33.94 22.42
N ASN A 208 4.12 34.61 23.52
CA ASN A 208 5.40 34.54 24.23
C ASN A 208 5.46 33.28 25.10
N SER A 209 5.72 32.15 24.45
CA SER A 209 5.76 30.82 25.04
C SER A 209 6.97 30.04 24.50
N THR A 210 7.64 29.28 25.37
CA THR A 210 8.66 28.32 24.94
C THR A 210 8.06 27.08 24.31
N ALA A 211 6.77 26.77 24.53
CA ALA A 211 6.04 25.77 23.75
C ALA A 211 5.60 26.37 22.40
N ASP A 212 5.77 25.62 21.32
CA ASP A 212 5.31 25.99 19.99
C ASP A 212 3.77 26.04 19.93
N ARG A 213 3.24 27.17 19.47
CA ARG A 213 1.80 27.43 19.30
C ARG A 213 1.38 27.51 17.83
N THR A 214 2.22 27.05 16.90
CA THR A 214 1.93 27.07 15.46
C THR A 214 0.65 26.30 15.14
N GLY A 215 0.52 25.06 15.63
CA GLY A 215 -0.71 24.28 15.45
C GLY A 215 -1.96 24.93 16.09
N GLN A 216 -1.80 25.61 17.24
CA GLN A 216 -2.89 26.35 17.87
C GLN A 216 -3.38 27.52 16.99
N LEU A 217 -2.46 28.29 16.42
CA LEU A 217 -2.81 29.43 15.56
C LEU A 217 -3.34 28.97 14.21
N GLN A 218 -2.78 27.88 13.65
CA GLN A 218 -3.26 27.29 12.40
C GLN A 218 -4.70 26.79 12.54
N ALA A 219 -5.01 26.06 13.61
CA ALA A 219 -6.38 25.60 13.86
C ALA A 219 -7.40 26.76 13.97
N LEU A 220 -6.96 27.93 14.49
CA LEU A 220 -7.81 29.13 14.54
C LEU A 220 -7.98 29.80 13.16
N ILE A 221 -6.98 29.72 12.27
CA ILE A 221 -7.11 30.15 10.87
C ILE A 221 -8.07 29.22 10.12
N ASP A 222 -7.86 27.90 10.22
CA ASP A 222 -8.64 26.90 9.50
C ASP A 222 -10.12 26.92 9.91
N SER A 223 -10.39 27.22 11.19
CA SER A 223 -11.75 27.38 11.70
C SER A 223 -12.39 28.74 11.42
N GLY A 224 -11.68 29.67 10.74
CA GLY A 224 -12.17 31.02 10.45
C GLY A 224 -12.25 31.95 11.67
N ASN A 225 -11.70 31.54 12.81
CA ASN A 225 -11.62 32.34 14.02
C ASN A 225 -10.55 33.45 13.91
N ILE A 226 -9.55 33.25 13.04
CA ILE A 226 -8.59 34.27 12.61
C ILE A 226 -8.72 34.48 11.11
N THR A 227 -8.89 35.75 10.67
CA THR A 227 -8.94 36.11 9.25
C THR A 227 -7.99 37.27 8.91
N ALA A 228 -7.76 37.48 7.61
CA ALA A 228 -6.95 38.58 7.09
C ALA A 228 -7.47 39.09 5.74
N TYR A 229 -7.45 40.42 5.54
CA TYR A 229 -7.80 41.14 4.31
C TYR A 229 -9.19 40.82 3.74
N GLY A 230 -10.01 40.16 4.53
CA GLY A 230 -11.31 39.64 4.16
C GLY A 230 -12.42 40.67 4.21
N SER A 231 -13.61 40.24 3.83
CA SER A 231 -14.83 41.01 4.06
C SER A 231 -15.90 40.12 4.68
N GLY A 232 -16.64 40.66 5.64
CA GLY A 232 -17.79 39.99 6.26
C GLY A 232 -18.97 40.96 6.29
N SER A 233 -20.16 40.48 5.93
CA SER A 233 -21.39 41.31 5.99
C SER A 233 -22.03 41.32 7.38
N THR A 234 -21.62 40.39 8.24
CA THR A 234 -22.02 40.24 9.64
C THR A 234 -20.82 39.80 10.47
N ARG A 235 -20.96 39.85 11.78
CA ARG A 235 -19.91 39.41 12.71
C ARG A 235 -19.58 37.91 12.54
N TYR A 236 -20.54 37.10 12.10
CA TYR A 236 -20.43 35.63 12.05
C TYR A 236 -19.96 35.06 10.70
N ASN A 237 -19.67 35.89 9.70
CA ASN A 237 -19.33 35.42 8.35
C ASN A 237 -18.09 36.13 7.76
N TRP A 238 -17.13 36.46 8.62
CA TRP A 238 -15.83 36.92 8.16
C TRP A 238 -15.08 35.78 7.49
N VAL A 239 -14.60 36.02 6.27
CA VAL A 239 -13.79 35.09 5.48
C VAL A 239 -12.57 35.84 4.99
N SER A 240 -11.39 35.24 5.13
CA SER A 240 -10.13 35.80 4.62
C SER A 240 -10.21 36.09 3.12
N HIS A 241 -9.43 37.07 2.65
CA HIS A 241 -9.24 37.24 1.21
C HIS A 241 -8.64 35.95 0.62
N PRO A 242 -9.06 35.48 -0.57
CA PRO A 242 -8.51 34.27 -1.19
C PRO A 242 -6.99 34.34 -1.45
N LYS A 243 -6.47 35.56 -1.64
CA LYS A 243 -5.03 35.85 -1.79
C LYS A 243 -4.33 36.22 -0.47
N ALA A 244 -4.97 36.02 0.69
CA ALA A 244 -4.35 36.28 1.99
C ALA A 244 -3.36 35.16 2.33
N ALA A 245 -2.08 35.50 2.39
CA ALA A 245 -1.01 34.61 2.82
C ALA A 245 -0.72 34.83 4.30
N PHE A 246 -1.08 33.85 5.14
CA PHE A 246 -0.70 33.84 6.55
C PHE A 246 0.74 33.31 6.71
N LYS A 247 1.49 33.90 7.64
CA LYS A 247 2.81 33.43 8.04
C LYS A 247 2.84 33.23 9.55
N ILE A 248 3.07 31.98 9.98
CA ILE A 248 3.34 31.63 11.37
C ILE A 248 4.83 31.31 11.51
N GLU A 249 5.50 31.90 12.49
CA GLU A 249 6.92 31.72 12.74
C GLU A 249 7.16 31.44 14.23
N TYR A 250 7.65 30.26 14.56
CA TYR A 250 8.12 29.94 15.89
C TYR A 250 9.62 30.25 16.03
N THR A 251 9.96 31.03 17.05
CA THR A 251 11.29 31.60 17.28
C THR A 251 12.06 30.93 18.42
N GLY A 252 11.54 29.84 18.97
CA GLY A 252 12.06 29.18 20.19
C GLY A 252 11.56 29.80 21.50
N THR A 253 11.21 31.09 21.51
CA THR A 253 10.68 31.80 22.70
C THR A 253 9.33 32.47 22.46
N SER A 254 8.87 32.49 21.21
CA SER A 254 7.55 33.01 20.84
C SER A 254 7.06 32.43 19.52
N THR A 255 5.74 32.32 19.36
CA THR A 255 5.10 32.05 18.07
C THR A 255 4.49 33.35 17.56
N VAL A 256 4.86 33.75 16.34
CA VAL A 256 4.47 35.00 15.70
C VAL A 256 3.54 34.70 14.53
N LEU A 257 2.37 35.32 14.49
CA LEU A 257 1.47 35.29 13.34
C LEU A 257 1.42 36.67 12.67
N THR A 258 1.51 36.67 11.34
CA THR A 258 1.34 37.83 10.45
C THR A 258 0.58 37.41 9.18
N ALA A 259 0.09 38.36 8.40
CA ALA A 259 -0.53 38.09 7.09
C ALA A 259 -0.20 39.16 6.05
N ALA A 260 -0.08 38.75 4.78
CA ALA A 260 0.09 39.62 3.61
C ALA A 260 -0.91 39.26 2.49
N ILE A 261 -1.00 40.09 1.45
CA ILE A 261 -1.78 39.80 0.23
C ILE A 261 -0.81 39.49 -0.92
N GLU A 262 -1.06 38.44 -1.69
CA GLU A 262 -0.32 38.15 -2.94
C GLU A 262 -0.65 39.17 -4.06
N ASP A 263 0.08 39.15 -5.18
CA ASP A 263 -0.11 40.12 -6.29
C ASP A 263 -1.57 40.16 -6.76
N VAL A 264 -2.21 41.30 -6.53
CA VAL A 264 -3.63 41.52 -6.84
C VAL A 264 -3.88 41.78 -8.33
N ASN A 265 -2.84 41.92 -9.16
CA ASN A 265 -2.98 42.25 -10.57
C ASN A 265 -3.01 41.03 -11.49
N THR A 266 -2.73 39.83 -10.99
CA THR A 266 -2.73 38.60 -11.79
C THR A 266 -4.09 37.89 -11.76
N ALA A 267 -4.30 37.03 -12.76
CA ALA A 267 -5.48 36.20 -12.82
C ALA A 267 -5.49 35.20 -11.65
N TRP A 268 -6.66 34.86 -11.12
CA TRP A 268 -6.78 33.95 -9.99
C TRP A 268 -8.09 33.15 -10.04
N ASP A 269 -8.24 32.20 -9.13
CA ASP A 269 -9.41 31.30 -9.05
C ASP A 269 -9.75 30.64 -10.40
N PRO A 270 -8.81 29.86 -10.97
CA PRO A 270 -9.04 29.21 -12.24
C PRO A 270 -10.17 28.19 -12.13
N SER A 271 -10.99 28.12 -13.18
CA SER A 271 -11.96 27.08 -13.43
C SER A 271 -11.71 26.57 -14.85
N PRO A 272 -11.25 25.34 -15.06
CA PRO A 272 -10.99 24.30 -14.07
C PRO A 272 -9.93 24.73 -13.05
N ALA A 273 -10.09 24.28 -11.80
CA ALA A 273 -9.08 24.50 -10.77
C ALA A 273 -7.73 23.94 -11.24
N ASP A 274 -6.63 24.51 -10.76
CA ASP A 274 -5.30 24.01 -11.11
C ASP A 274 -5.13 22.54 -10.67
N GLY A 275 -4.66 21.69 -11.59
CA GLY A 275 -4.62 20.24 -11.45
C GLY A 275 -5.99 19.55 -11.57
N GLY A 276 -7.06 20.29 -11.90
CA GLY A 276 -8.43 19.80 -11.93
C GLY A 276 -8.75 18.87 -13.11
N CYS A 277 -9.92 18.24 -13.06
CA CYS A 277 -10.41 17.36 -14.13
C CYS A 277 -11.64 17.95 -14.81
N VAL A 278 -11.72 17.83 -16.14
CA VAL A 278 -12.79 18.46 -16.96
C VAL A 278 -13.46 17.46 -17.86
N ASP A 279 -14.77 17.48 -17.87
CA ASP A 279 -15.54 16.75 -18.86
C ASP A 279 -15.61 17.53 -20.17
N VAL A 280 -15.09 16.94 -21.25
CA VAL A 280 -15.11 17.53 -22.59
C VAL A 280 -15.95 16.68 -23.56
N THR A 281 -16.97 15.98 -23.07
CA THR A 281 -17.84 15.09 -23.87
C THR A 281 -18.51 15.82 -25.06
N GLU A 282 -18.75 17.13 -24.95
CA GLU A 282 -19.26 17.97 -26.06
C GLU A 282 -18.14 18.54 -26.97
N GLY A 283 -16.89 18.15 -26.75
CA GLY A 283 -15.73 18.60 -27.52
C GLY A 283 -15.22 20.00 -27.14
N SER A 284 -15.43 20.45 -25.91
CA SER A 284 -14.81 21.68 -25.39
C SER A 284 -14.72 21.65 -23.85
N ALA A 285 -13.69 22.28 -23.31
CA ALA A 285 -13.61 22.74 -21.93
C ALA A 285 -13.95 24.25 -21.86
N ASN A 286 -14.63 24.68 -20.80
CA ASN A 286 -14.82 26.09 -20.50
C ASN A 286 -13.80 26.54 -19.45
N LEU A 287 -12.84 27.37 -19.86
CA LEU A 287 -11.88 28.01 -18.97
C LEU A 287 -12.50 29.31 -18.45
N ALA A 288 -12.33 29.60 -17.17
CA ALA A 288 -12.77 30.83 -16.52
C ALA A 288 -11.81 31.19 -15.39
N TRP A 289 -11.70 32.47 -15.10
CA TRP A 289 -10.83 32.99 -14.05
C TRP A 289 -11.45 34.25 -13.46
N LEU A 290 -10.98 34.64 -12.28
CA LEU A 290 -11.19 35.97 -11.74
C LEU A 290 -10.05 36.89 -12.18
N SER A 291 -10.45 38.12 -12.53
CA SER A 291 -9.51 39.16 -12.94
C SER A 291 -8.73 39.68 -11.75
N GLY A 292 -7.52 40.17 -12.03
CA GLY A 292 -6.82 41.04 -11.08
C GLY A 292 -7.57 42.35 -10.86
N ASP A 293 -7.39 42.97 -9.70
CA ASP A 293 -8.13 44.14 -9.22
C ASP A 293 -8.04 45.35 -10.20
N ASN A 294 -6.91 45.47 -10.92
CA ASN A 294 -6.65 46.60 -11.81
C ASN A 294 -6.76 46.25 -13.31
N THR A 295 -7.29 45.07 -13.65
CA THR A 295 -7.46 44.66 -15.04
C THR A 295 -8.42 45.59 -15.78
N ARG A 296 -8.04 46.02 -16.99
CA ARG A 296 -8.90 46.86 -17.84
C ARG A 296 -10.08 46.06 -18.40
N GLN A 297 -11.23 46.72 -18.59
CA GLN A 297 -12.45 46.07 -19.05
C GLN A 297 -12.40 45.57 -20.50
N GLU A 298 -11.73 46.29 -21.40
CA GLU A 298 -11.63 45.93 -22.82
C GLU A 298 -10.23 45.39 -23.10
N ALA A 299 -10.18 44.22 -23.73
CA ALA A 299 -8.97 43.52 -24.15
C ALA A 299 -8.02 43.31 -22.97
N GLY A 300 -8.56 42.89 -21.82
CA GLY A 300 -7.86 42.81 -20.53
C GLY A 300 -7.07 41.53 -20.28
N HIS A 301 -7.22 40.51 -21.15
CA HIS A 301 -6.66 39.18 -20.91
C HIS A 301 -5.93 38.65 -22.15
N ASP A 302 -4.71 38.15 -22.01
CA ASP A 302 -4.04 37.33 -23.03
C ASP A 302 -4.02 35.85 -22.57
N LEU A 303 -4.67 34.96 -23.33
CA LEU A 303 -4.84 33.54 -22.97
C LEU A 303 -3.90 32.63 -23.76
N TYR A 304 -3.33 31.63 -23.07
CA TYR A 304 -2.47 30.59 -23.62
C TYR A 304 -2.96 29.21 -23.19
N LEU A 305 -2.95 28.22 -24.08
CA LEU A 305 -3.37 26.83 -23.83
C LEU A 305 -2.52 25.86 -24.67
N GLY A 306 -2.02 24.79 -24.06
CA GLY A 306 -1.23 23.74 -24.75
C GLY A 306 -1.02 22.49 -23.90
N ALA A 307 -0.38 21.46 -24.46
CA ALA A 307 -0.13 20.18 -23.79
C ALA A 307 1.24 20.11 -23.07
N SER A 308 1.99 21.21 -23.06
CA SER A 308 3.33 21.31 -22.44
C SER A 308 3.39 22.51 -21.50
N TYR A 309 3.73 22.24 -20.24
CA TYR A 309 3.93 23.28 -19.23
C TYR A 309 4.97 24.30 -19.71
N GLU A 310 6.13 23.85 -20.18
CA GLU A 310 7.24 24.71 -20.58
C GLU A 310 6.84 25.66 -21.71
N GLU A 311 6.12 25.14 -22.72
CA GLU A 311 5.69 25.92 -23.88
C GLU A 311 4.68 27.01 -23.49
N VAL A 312 3.78 26.70 -22.55
CA VAL A 312 2.79 27.65 -22.03
C VAL A 312 3.45 28.65 -21.09
N ASN A 313 4.40 28.23 -20.25
CA ASN A 313 5.08 29.09 -19.28
C ASN A 313 5.94 30.16 -19.95
N ILE A 314 6.58 29.86 -21.08
CA ILE A 314 7.39 30.82 -21.84
C ILE A 314 6.62 31.50 -22.97
N ALA A 315 5.33 31.20 -23.14
CA ALA A 315 4.54 31.68 -24.26
C ALA A 315 4.44 33.20 -24.33
N GLU A 316 4.43 33.73 -25.55
CA GLU A 316 4.15 35.13 -25.88
C GLU A 316 3.08 35.16 -26.99
N THR A 317 2.55 36.35 -27.34
CA THR A 317 1.40 36.49 -28.26
C THR A 317 1.62 35.99 -29.71
N ASP A 318 2.80 35.49 -30.05
CA ASP A 318 3.15 34.84 -31.31
C ASP A 318 3.37 33.31 -31.20
N SER A 319 3.24 32.74 -29.99
CA SER A 319 3.40 31.31 -29.73
C SER A 319 2.23 30.47 -30.25
N PRO A 320 2.44 29.19 -30.62
CA PRO A 320 1.37 28.27 -31.05
C PRO A 320 0.25 28.07 -30.02
N CYS A 321 0.57 28.22 -28.74
CA CYS A 321 -0.39 28.08 -27.63
C CYS A 321 -1.24 29.33 -27.40
N TRP A 322 -0.97 30.47 -28.06
CA TRP A 322 -1.76 31.69 -27.90
C TRP A 322 -3.19 31.54 -28.46
N GLN A 323 -4.18 31.74 -27.60
CA GLN A 323 -5.61 31.60 -27.93
C GLN A 323 -6.29 32.94 -28.26
N GLY A 324 -5.65 34.07 -27.92
CA GLY A 324 -6.14 35.40 -28.25
C GLY A 324 -6.12 36.38 -27.08
N ARG A 325 -6.42 37.63 -27.40
CA ARG A 325 -6.72 38.69 -26.44
C ARG A 325 -8.23 38.82 -26.24
N LEU A 326 -8.69 38.80 -24.99
CA LEU A 326 -10.10 38.64 -24.63
C LEU A 326 -10.61 39.81 -23.77
N ASP A 327 -11.89 40.13 -23.94
CA ASP A 327 -12.65 41.06 -23.08
C ASP A 327 -13.28 40.35 -21.87
N SER A 328 -13.50 39.04 -21.97
CA SER A 328 -14.17 38.22 -20.96
C SER A 328 -13.19 37.38 -20.16
N SER A 329 -13.47 37.18 -18.87
CA SER A 329 -12.70 36.28 -17.99
C SER A 329 -13.12 34.81 -18.14
N SER A 330 -13.44 34.41 -19.37
CA SER A 330 -13.82 33.04 -19.74
C SER A 330 -13.52 32.77 -21.21
N PHE A 331 -13.25 31.52 -21.54
CA PHE A 331 -12.93 31.04 -22.87
C PHE A 331 -13.40 29.58 -23.06
N GLU A 332 -14.25 29.37 -24.06
CA GLU A 332 -14.59 28.02 -24.51
C GLU A 332 -13.52 27.54 -25.48
N THR A 333 -12.88 26.44 -25.12
CA THR A 333 -11.82 25.81 -25.94
C THR A 333 -12.41 25.14 -27.18
N GLY A 334 -11.53 24.81 -28.15
CA GLY A 334 -11.87 23.87 -29.21
C GLY A 334 -11.86 22.41 -28.72
N PRO A 335 -12.06 21.43 -29.62
CA PRO A 335 -11.97 20.01 -29.29
C PRO A 335 -10.63 19.66 -28.67
N LEU A 336 -10.71 19.02 -27.50
CA LEU A 336 -9.57 18.49 -26.75
C LEU A 336 -9.65 16.97 -26.74
N ASP A 337 -8.48 16.33 -26.80
CA ASP A 337 -8.37 14.88 -26.63
C ASP A 337 -8.80 14.48 -25.21
N PHE A 338 -9.49 13.35 -25.08
CA PHE A 338 -9.85 12.75 -23.79
C PHE A 338 -8.60 12.23 -23.08
N ARG A 339 -8.68 12.05 -21.74
CA ARG A 339 -7.58 11.52 -20.89
C ARG A 339 -6.23 12.24 -21.07
N SER A 340 -6.26 13.52 -21.43
CA SER A 340 -5.08 14.28 -21.81
C SER A 340 -4.87 15.46 -20.87
N GLY A 341 -3.61 15.69 -20.49
CA GLY A 341 -3.22 16.82 -19.67
C GLY A 341 -2.99 18.08 -20.51
N TYR A 342 -3.53 19.21 -20.05
CA TYR A 342 -3.37 20.53 -20.65
C TYR A 342 -2.92 21.55 -19.63
N TYR A 343 -2.18 22.54 -20.10
CA TYR A 343 -1.67 23.68 -19.34
C TYR A 343 -2.19 24.96 -19.96
N TRP A 344 -2.54 25.94 -19.13
CA TRP A 344 -3.05 27.23 -19.58
C TRP A 344 -2.64 28.36 -18.66
N ARG A 345 -2.56 29.58 -19.20
CA ARG A 345 -2.12 30.77 -18.49
C ARG A 345 -2.91 31.97 -18.97
N VAL A 346 -3.21 32.91 -18.07
CA VAL A 346 -3.84 34.18 -18.42
C VAL A 346 -3.01 35.34 -17.92
N ASP A 347 -2.49 36.13 -18.85
CA ASP A 347 -1.79 37.38 -18.53
C ASP A 347 -2.82 38.51 -18.46
N GLN A 348 -2.80 39.28 -17.36
CA GLN A 348 -3.72 40.39 -17.13
C GLN A 348 -3.13 41.69 -17.63
N ILE A 349 -3.96 42.55 -18.24
CA ILE A 349 -3.55 43.85 -18.73
C ILE A 349 -4.23 44.92 -17.89
N ASP A 350 -3.44 45.73 -17.19
CA ASP A 350 -4.01 46.74 -16.31
C ASP A 350 -4.53 47.97 -17.06
N THR A 351 -5.15 48.90 -16.33
CA THR A 351 -5.67 50.16 -16.88
C THR A 351 -4.59 51.11 -17.45
N ALA A 352 -3.31 50.92 -17.10
CA ALA A 352 -2.18 51.65 -17.69
C ALA A 352 -1.64 50.96 -18.97
N GLY A 353 -2.08 49.72 -19.23
CA GLY A 353 -1.66 48.91 -20.37
C GLY A 353 -0.43 48.04 -20.09
N GLU A 354 -0.02 47.90 -18.84
CA GLU A 354 1.05 46.99 -18.42
C GLU A 354 0.53 45.55 -18.39
N VAL A 355 1.36 44.60 -18.81
CA VAL A 355 1.03 43.17 -18.85
C VAL A 355 1.61 42.49 -17.62
N HIS A 356 0.75 41.91 -16.81
CA HIS A 356 1.09 41.12 -15.62
C HIS A 356 0.96 39.65 -15.99
N ARG A 357 2.11 38.96 -16.09
CA ARG A 357 2.15 37.53 -16.43
C ARG A 357 1.44 36.72 -15.34
N GLY A 358 0.51 35.86 -15.75
CA GLY A 358 -0.23 35.00 -14.83
C GLY A 358 0.51 33.73 -14.45
N ASP A 359 -0.03 33.01 -13.46
CA ASP A 359 0.39 31.66 -13.12
C ASP A 359 -0.05 30.66 -14.20
N VAL A 360 0.75 29.60 -14.42
CA VAL A 360 0.38 28.50 -15.30
C VAL A 360 -0.43 27.48 -14.51
N TRP A 361 -1.67 27.28 -14.94
CA TRP A 361 -2.58 26.28 -14.41
C TRP A 361 -2.63 25.06 -15.30
N SER A 362 -3.12 23.95 -14.76
CA SER A 362 -3.23 22.68 -15.46
C SER A 362 -4.61 22.05 -15.25
N PHE A 363 -5.05 21.23 -16.20
CA PHE A 363 -6.19 20.35 -16.03
C PHE A 363 -6.04 19.08 -16.87
N THR A 364 -6.79 18.03 -16.53
CA THR A 364 -6.87 16.80 -17.31
C THR A 364 -8.29 16.60 -17.83
N THR A 365 -8.43 16.23 -19.10
CA THR A 365 -9.75 15.88 -19.65
C THR A 365 -10.19 14.49 -19.17
N LEU A 366 -11.45 14.38 -18.75
CA LEU A 366 -12.07 13.12 -18.34
C LEU A 366 -12.31 12.22 -19.57
N PRO A 367 -12.49 10.91 -19.37
CA PRO A 367 -13.02 10.03 -20.40
C PRO A 367 -14.41 10.53 -20.88
N SER A 368 -14.75 10.30 -22.15
CA SER A 368 -16.05 10.71 -22.70
C SER A 368 -17.20 9.97 -22.01
N ARG A 369 -18.24 10.69 -21.55
CA ARG A 369 -19.44 10.05 -21.00
C ARG A 369 -20.28 9.33 -22.04
N ARG A 370 -20.12 9.69 -23.33
CA ARG A 370 -20.78 9.07 -24.48
C ARG A 370 -20.07 7.82 -24.98
N GLN A 371 -18.93 7.44 -24.39
CA GLN A 371 -18.28 6.15 -24.66
C GLN A 371 -18.76 5.09 -23.66
N ALA A 372 -18.64 3.82 -24.05
CA ALA A 372 -18.90 2.72 -23.14
C ALA A 372 -17.93 2.73 -21.94
N LYS A 373 -18.40 2.27 -20.77
CA LYS A 373 -17.70 2.31 -19.47
C LYS A 373 -18.01 1.06 -18.64
N GLU A 374 -17.49 0.98 -17.40
CA GLU A 374 -17.75 -0.14 -16.46
C GLU A 374 -17.60 -1.53 -17.10
N LEU A 375 -16.38 -1.80 -17.55
CA LEU A 375 -16.05 -2.94 -18.39
C LEU A 375 -15.89 -4.23 -17.59
N PHE A 376 -16.32 -5.33 -18.20
CA PHE A 376 -15.96 -6.66 -17.79
C PHE A 376 -15.49 -7.46 -19.01
N PRO A 377 -14.27 -8.02 -18.99
CA PRO A 377 -13.18 -7.75 -18.05
C PRO A 377 -12.79 -6.26 -17.97
N PRO A 378 -12.23 -5.80 -16.83
CA PRO A 378 -11.67 -4.46 -16.77
C PRO A 378 -10.52 -4.30 -17.77
N ASP A 379 -10.24 -3.07 -18.20
CA ASP A 379 -9.14 -2.77 -19.13
C ASP A 379 -7.77 -3.18 -18.54
N ASN A 380 -6.92 -3.80 -19.37
CA ASN A 380 -5.70 -4.52 -18.99
C ASN A 380 -5.92 -5.62 -17.92
N GLY A 381 -7.17 -6.04 -17.71
CA GLY A 381 -7.57 -6.97 -16.67
C GLY A 381 -7.31 -8.43 -17.04
N LEU A 382 -7.52 -9.31 -16.06
CA LEU A 382 -7.49 -10.75 -16.26
C LEU A 382 -8.92 -11.28 -16.34
N LEU A 383 -9.26 -11.97 -17.41
CA LEU A 383 -10.45 -12.80 -17.45
C LEU A 383 -10.11 -14.15 -16.80
N GLY A 384 -10.67 -14.39 -15.61
CA GLY A 384 -10.39 -15.59 -14.83
C GLY A 384 -10.68 -16.88 -15.59
N GLU A 385 -9.95 -17.94 -15.25
CA GLU A 385 -10.01 -19.25 -15.91
C GLU A 385 -11.43 -19.81 -16.05
N SER A 386 -12.30 -19.51 -15.08
CA SER A 386 -13.69 -19.92 -15.08
C SER A 386 -14.53 -19.37 -16.23
N LEU A 387 -14.08 -18.28 -16.83
CA LEU A 387 -14.80 -17.56 -17.85
C LEU A 387 -14.11 -17.72 -19.22
N ILE A 388 -12.93 -18.30 -19.31
CA ILE A 388 -12.26 -18.48 -20.62
C ILE A 388 -12.94 -19.58 -21.44
N ASN A 389 -13.45 -20.63 -20.77
CA ASN A 389 -14.02 -21.82 -21.39
C ASN A 389 -15.56 -21.87 -21.38
N ASP A 390 -16.23 -20.92 -20.71
CA ASP A 390 -17.68 -20.86 -20.72
C ASP A 390 -18.16 -20.25 -22.06
N PRO A 391 -18.89 -20.99 -22.91
CA PRO A 391 -19.43 -20.45 -24.15
C PRO A 391 -20.47 -19.34 -23.91
N ASN A 392 -20.95 -19.18 -22.68
CA ASN A 392 -21.79 -18.08 -22.24
C ASN A 392 -21.01 -16.91 -21.66
N THR A 393 -19.67 -16.96 -21.65
CA THR A 393 -18.87 -15.81 -21.25
C THR A 393 -19.24 -14.62 -22.08
N LYS A 394 -19.39 -13.51 -21.39
CA LYS A 394 -19.72 -12.23 -21.99
C LYS A 394 -18.66 -11.25 -21.57
N ILE A 395 -18.17 -10.49 -22.52
CA ILE A 395 -17.64 -9.18 -22.21
C ILE A 395 -18.84 -8.24 -22.09
N SER A 396 -18.85 -7.38 -21.10
CA SER A 396 -19.95 -6.45 -20.87
C SER A 396 -19.43 -5.05 -20.59
N TRP A 397 -20.29 -4.07 -20.86
CA TRP A 397 -20.04 -2.67 -20.60
C TRP A 397 -21.32 -2.04 -20.07
N GLN A 398 -21.19 -0.82 -19.58
CA GLN A 398 -22.27 0.12 -19.44
C GLN A 398 -22.22 1.10 -20.60
N SER A 399 -23.39 1.45 -21.10
CA SER A 399 -23.57 2.34 -22.24
C SER A 399 -23.05 3.74 -21.97
N GLY A 400 -22.53 4.35 -23.02
CA GLY A 400 -22.36 5.79 -23.09
C GLY A 400 -23.70 6.53 -22.93
N GLU A 401 -23.63 7.78 -22.50
CA GLU A 401 -24.77 8.68 -22.43
C GLU A 401 -25.47 8.80 -23.80
N ASP A 402 -26.81 8.78 -23.79
CA ASP A 402 -27.71 8.82 -24.96
C ASP A 402 -27.60 7.67 -25.98
N ALA A 403 -26.73 6.69 -25.74
CA ALA A 403 -26.56 5.54 -26.61
C ALA A 403 -27.83 4.68 -26.70
N VAL A 404 -28.17 4.27 -27.92
CA VAL A 404 -29.26 3.33 -28.24
C VAL A 404 -28.77 2.08 -28.97
N THR A 405 -27.59 2.15 -29.56
CA THR A 405 -26.97 1.04 -30.28
C THR A 405 -25.45 1.07 -30.08
N HIS A 406 -24.85 -0.10 -29.89
CA HIS A 406 -23.41 -0.33 -29.68
C HIS A 406 -22.81 -1.05 -30.89
N LYS A 407 -21.68 -0.58 -31.42
CA LYS A 407 -20.87 -1.31 -32.41
C LYS A 407 -19.70 -1.98 -31.73
N ILE A 408 -19.61 -3.29 -31.85
CA ILE A 408 -18.59 -4.08 -31.15
C ILE A 408 -17.45 -4.43 -32.09
N TYR A 409 -16.22 -4.17 -31.65
CA TYR A 409 -15.00 -4.59 -32.30
C TYR A 409 -14.21 -5.45 -31.32
N PHE A 410 -13.71 -6.59 -31.79
CA PHE A 410 -13.01 -7.55 -30.94
C PHE A 410 -11.97 -8.32 -31.76
N GLY A 411 -10.75 -8.43 -31.25
CA GLY A 411 -9.65 -9.12 -31.92
C GLY A 411 -8.43 -9.28 -31.03
N THR A 412 -7.31 -9.68 -31.61
CA THR A 412 -6.03 -9.95 -30.92
C THR A 412 -4.92 -8.97 -31.30
N CYS A 413 -5.26 -7.89 -32.02
CA CYS A 413 -4.29 -6.87 -32.43
C CYS A 413 -4.87 -5.48 -32.20
N TYR A 414 -4.20 -4.70 -31.34
CA TYR A 414 -4.56 -3.33 -30.99
C TYR A 414 -4.83 -2.46 -32.21
N ASP A 415 -3.86 -2.36 -33.13
CA ASP A 415 -3.97 -1.48 -34.30
C ASP A 415 -5.20 -1.81 -35.17
N THR A 416 -5.46 -3.11 -35.36
CA THR A 416 -6.62 -3.55 -36.15
C THR A 416 -7.96 -3.24 -35.48
N VAL A 417 -8.00 -3.24 -34.14
CA VAL A 417 -9.20 -2.86 -33.37
C VAL A 417 -9.33 -1.34 -33.27
N SER A 418 -8.23 -0.60 -33.16
CA SER A 418 -8.20 0.87 -33.16
C SER A 418 -8.68 1.46 -34.48
N GLU A 419 -8.24 0.91 -35.61
CA GLU A 419 -8.53 1.46 -36.94
C GLU A 419 -9.74 0.80 -37.62
N ALA A 420 -10.39 -0.19 -36.99
CA ALA A 420 -11.52 -0.89 -37.61
C ALA A 420 -12.71 0.04 -37.86
N GLU A 421 -13.26 -0.08 -39.07
CA GLU A 421 -14.52 0.49 -39.54
C GLU A 421 -15.53 -0.65 -39.83
N ASN A 422 -16.78 -0.30 -40.17
CA ASN A 422 -17.89 -1.29 -40.31
C ASN A 422 -17.67 -2.37 -41.39
N ASP A 423 -16.69 -2.21 -42.29
CA ASP A 423 -16.38 -3.14 -43.37
C ASP A 423 -15.30 -4.17 -43.01
N CYS A 424 -14.68 -4.06 -41.82
CA CYS A 424 -13.69 -5.01 -41.33
C CYS A 424 -14.35 -6.28 -40.77
N LEU A 425 -14.70 -7.23 -41.65
CA LEU A 425 -15.41 -8.48 -41.32
C LEU A 425 -14.73 -9.37 -40.26
N ILE A 426 -13.43 -9.19 -40.01
CA ILE A 426 -12.68 -9.96 -39.01
C ILE A 426 -12.87 -9.36 -37.63
N THR A 427 -12.81 -8.03 -37.52
CA THR A 427 -12.74 -7.31 -36.24
C THR A 427 -14.10 -6.79 -35.80
N PHE A 428 -14.96 -6.37 -36.73
CA PHE A 428 -16.32 -5.93 -36.42
C PHE A 428 -17.24 -7.12 -36.13
N LYS A 429 -17.89 -7.11 -34.97
CA LYS A 429 -18.74 -8.20 -34.46
C LYS A 429 -20.24 -7.92 -34.55
N GLY A 430 -20.61 -6.74 -35.01
CA GLY A 430 -21.99 -6.35 -35.27
C GLY A 430 -22.47 -5.22 -34.36
N ASN A 431 -23.76 -4.92 -34.52
CA ASN A 431 -24.48 -3.93 -33.71
C ASN A 431 -25.30 -4.64 -32.64
N ILE A 432 -25.37 -4.04 -31.46
CA ILE A 432 -26.20 -4.50 -30.35
C ILE A 432 -27.07 -3.32 -29.92
N ASP A 433 -28.39 -3.47 -29.96
CA ASP A 433 -29.34 -2.43 -29.54
C ASP A 433 -29.62 -2.53 -28.02
N GLU A 434 -29.90 -1.41 -27.37
CA GLU A 434 -30.37 -1.37 -25.98
C GLU A 434 -31.61 -2.28 -25.78
N PRO A 435 -31.75 -2.98 -24.62
CA PRO A 435 -30.96 -2.82 -23.40
C PRO A 435 -29.76 -3.76 -23.27
N ALA A 436 -29.33 -4.44 -24.34
CA ALA A 436 -28.25 -5.42 -24.27
C ALA A 436 -26.89 -4.72 -24.26
N ARG A 437 -26.05 -5.05 -23.27
CA ARG A 437 -24.73 -4.41 -23.03
C ARG A 437 -23.62 -5.42 -22.87
N GLU A 438 -23.77 -6.52 -23.59
CA GLU A 438 -22.98 -7.72 -23.43
C GLU A 438 -22.77 -8.35 -24.80
N PHE A 439 -21.56 -8.82 -25.03
CA PHE A 439 -21.17 -9.53 -26.24
C PHE A 439 -20.49 -10.82 -25.82
N SER A 440 -20.88 -11.93 -26.42
CA SER A 440 -20.18 -13.20 -26.23
C SER A 440 -19.06 -13.30 -27.27
N PRO A 441 -17.78 -13.19 -26.89
CA PRO A 441 -16.67 -13.34 -27.82
C PRO A 441 -16.51 -14.78 -28.32
N GLY A 442 -17.27 -15.73 -27.74
CA GLY A 442 -17.11 -17.15 -27.95
C GLY A 442 -15.98 -17.71 -27.10
N ALA A 443 -15.48 -18.88 -27.48
CA ALA A 443 -14.34 -19.49 -26.80
C ALA A 443 -13.09 -18.61 -26.97
N LEU A 444 -12.43 -18.30 -25.85
CA LEU A 444 -11.21 -17.50 -25.84
C LEU A 444 -10.00 -18.42 -25.72
N GLN A 445 -8.97 -18.14 -26.51
CA GLN A 445 -7.68 -18.81 -26.37
C GLN A 445 -7.00 -18.34 -25.09
N LYS A 446 -6.69 -19.30 -24.22
CA LYS A 446 -5.92 -19.08 -22.99
C LYS A 446 -4.50 -18.58 -23.29
N GLY A 447 -3.92 -17.79 -22.39
CA GLY A 447 -2.61 -17.16 -22.55
C GLY A 447 -2.58 -16.07 -23.63
N SER A 448 -3.73 -15.61 -24.13
CA SER A 448 -3.80 -14.61 -25.19
C SER A 448 -4.35 -13.29 -24.68
N GLU A 449 -3.79 -12.20 -25.18
CA GLU A 449 -4.35 -10.86 -25.00
C GLU A 449 -5.39 -10.59 -26.08
N TYR A 450 -6.51 -10.02 -25.66
CA TYR A 450 -7.59 -9.60 -26.54
C TYR A 450 -7.78 -8.10 -26.43
N PHE A 451 -8.06 -7.47 -27.57
CA PHE A 451 -8.38 -6.07 -27.69
C PHE A 451 -9.82 -5.93 -28.16
N TRP A 452 -10.54 -4.96 -27.58
CA TRP A 452 -11.92 -4.72 -27.91
C TRP A 452 -12.28 -3.25 -27.76
N ARG A 453 -13.29 -2.82 -28.52
CA ARG A 453 -13.74 -1.44 -28.58
C ARG A 453 -15.24 -1.43 -28.78
N VAL A 454 -15.93 -0.49 -28.16
CA VAL A 454 -17.37 -0.28 -28.33
C VAL A 454 -17.62 1.15 -28.80
N ASP A 455 -18.08 1.31 -30.04
CA ASP A 455 -18.54 2.62 -30.52
C ASP A 455 -20.03 2.79 -30.22
N GLU A 456 -20.41 3.93 -29.68
CA GLU A 456 -21.76 4.24 -29.22
C GLU A 456 -22.54 5.05 -30.27
N ILE A 457 -23.81 4.70 -30.51
CA ILE A 457 -24.69 5.42 -31.43
C ILE A 457 -25.87 6.00 -30.67
N ASP A 458 -26.10 7.31 -30.80
CA ASP A 458 -27.22 8.00 -30.15
C ASP A 458 -28.56 7.89 -30.94
N HIS A 459 -29.64 8.39 -30.32
CA HIS A 459 -30.99 8.41 -30.92
C HIS A 459 -31.10 9.15 -32.27
N ASN A 460 -30.15 10.03 -32.59
CA ASN A 460 -30.09 10.81 -33.82
C ASN A 460 -29.19 10.14 -34.88
N GLY A 461 -28.57 9.01 -34.55
CA GLY A 461 -27.61 8.31 -35.40
C GLY A 461 -26.19 8.88 -35.33
N GLY A 462 -25.88 9.73 -34.35
CA GLY A 462 -24.53 10.21 -34.09
C GLY A 462 -23.63 9.09 -33.57
N LEU A 463 -22.44 8.94 -34.13
CA LEU A 463 -21.46 7.90 -33.77
C LEU A 463 -20.37 8.48 -32.88
N THR A 464 -20.19 7.91 -31.69
CA THR A 464 -19.06 8.19 -30.78
C THR A 464 -18.13 7.00 -30.79
N LYS A 465 -16.92 7.16 -31.35
CA LYS A 465 -15.90 6.09 -31.38
C LYS A 465 -15.43 5.77 -29.95
N GLY A 466 -15.36 4.48 -29.61
CA GLY A 466 -14.90 3.99 -28.31
C GLY A 466 -13.38 3.98 -28.16
N GLU A 467 -12.92 3.85 -26.92
CA GLU A 467 -11.52 3.51 -26.63
C GLU A 467 -11.26 2.02 -26.88
N VAL A 468 -10.01 1.68 -27.21
CA VAL A 468 -9.58 0.28 -27.31
C VAL A 468 -9.14 -0.19 -25.93
N TRP A 469 -9.83 -1.18 -25.41
CA TRP A 469 -9.52 -1.85 -24.15
C TRP A 469 -8.87 -3.20 -24.41
N SER A 470 -8.11 -3.70 -23.44
CA SER A 470 -7.53 -5.04 -23.50
C SER A 470 -7.88 -5.89 -22.29
N PHE A 471 -7.75 -7.20 -22.42
CA PHE A 471 -7.67 -8.11 -21.29
C PHE A 471 -6.88 -9.36 -21.65
N TRP A 472 -6.29 -9.99 -20.64
CA TRP A 472 -5.64 -11.28 -20.77
C TRP A 472 -6.62 -12.40 -20.43
N ALA A 473 -6.74 -13.38 -21.32
CA ALA A 473 -7.39 -14.64 -21.02
C ALA A 473 -6.35 -15.58 -20.39
N GLY A 474 -5.97 -15.45 -19.11
CA GLY A 474 -4.80 -16.17 -18.57
C GLY A 474 -4.63 -16.19 -17.05
N TYR A 475 -3.44 -16.56 -16.55
CA TYR A 475 -3.14 -16.77 -15.12
C TYR A 475 -2.50 -15.58 -14.40
N ASP A 476 -2.70 -15.55 -13.08
CA ASP A 476 -1.77 -14.99 -12.08
C ASP A 476 -0.37 -15.64 -12.25
N VAL A 477 0.62 -14.91 -12.78
CA VAL A 477 1.98 -15.41 -12.96
C VAL A 477 2.65 -15.64 -11.60
N HIS A 478 2.76 -16.91 -11.21
CA HIS A 478 3.48 -17.33 -10.01
C HIS A 478 4.97 -17.55 -10.34
N ASN A 479 5.84 -16.90 -9.57
CA ASN A 479 7.25 -16.65 -9.89
C ASN A 479 8.26 -17.71 -9.40
N THR A 480 7.85 -18.92 -9.02
CA THR A 480 8.85 -19.97 -8.71
C THR A 480 9.36 -20.60 -10.01
N ARG A 481 10.60 -20.27 -10.37
CA ARG A 481 11.29 -20.83 -11.55
C ARG A 481 12.20 -22.01 -11.19
N VAL A 482 12.61 -22.13 -9.93
CA VAL A 482 13.62 -23.09 -9.46
C VAL A 482 12.99 -24.10 -8.53
N ALA A 483 13.29 -25.39 -8.71
CA ALA A 483 12.88 -26.45 -7.77
C ALA A 483 13.75 -27.69 -7.94
N SER A 484 13.30 -28.82 -7.41
CA SER A 484 14.00 -30.10 -7.48
C SER A 484 13.03 -31.26 -7.59
N GLN A 485 13.59 -32.47 -7.63
CA GLN A 485 12.89 -33.69 -7.97
C GLN A 485 13.26 -34.85 -7.04
N GLY A 486 12.29 -35.71 -6.78
CA GLY A 486 12.41 -36.88 -5.91
C GLY A 486 12.25 -38.18 -6.69
N PHE A 487 13.33 -38.96 -6.79
CA PHE A 487 13.35 -40.26 -7.48
C PHE A 487 14.20 -41.28 -6.70
N ASN A 488 13.84 -42.56 -6.78
CA ASN A 488 14.66 -43.75 -6.46
C ASN A 488 15.81 -43.50 -5.47
N ALA A 489 15.48 -43.06 -4.25
CA ALA A 489 16.49 -42.66 -3.29
C ALA A 489 17.28 -43.88 -2.82
N TRP A 490 18.61 -43.77 -2.81
CA TRP A 490 19.50 -44.79 -2.28
C TRP A 490 19.40 -44.93 -0.75
N TYR A 491 18.75 -43.99 -0.08
CA TYR A 491 18.52 -44.03 1.38
C TYR A 491 17.23 -43.32 1.75
N LYS A 492 16.78 -43.57 2.98
CA LYS A 492 15.74 -42.81 3.67
C LYS A 492 16.36 -42.20 4.93
N VAL A 493 16.13 -40.92 5.17
CA VAL A 493 16.55 -40.27 6.42
C VAL A 493 15.62 -40.70 7.56
N ASP A 494 14.31 -40.69 7.32
CA ASP A 494 13.30 -41.32 8.17
C ASP A 494 12.97 -42.72 7.62
N PRO A 495 13.35 -43.81 8.31
CA PRO A 495 13.11 -45.17 7.82
C PRO A 495 11.62 -45.55 7.78
N ASP A 496 10.75 -44.86 8.53
CA ASP A 496 9.33 -45.19 8.66
C ASP A 496 8.45 -44.47 7.61
N LYS A 497 9.00 -43.48 6.90
CA LYS A 497 8.29 -42.71 5.87
C LYS A 497 8.71 -43.10 4.46
N ALA A 498 7.80 -43.02 3.49
CA ALA A 498 8.14 -43.27 2.09
C ALA A 498 9.15 -42.22 1.58
N TRP A 499 10.08 -42.62 0.72
CA TRP A 499 11.14 -41.72 0.24
C TRP A 499 10.58 -40.57 -0.61
N VAL A 500 9.52 -40.80 -1.38
CA VAL A 500 8.91 -39.77 -2.23
C VAL A 500 8.18 -38.72 -1.41
N GLU A 501 7.55 -39.15 -0.30
CA GLU A 501 6.85 -38.29 0.64
C GLU A 501 7.85 -37.42 1.41
N GLN A 502 8.93 -38.00 1.92
CA GLN A 502 10.01 -37.25 2.59
C GLN A 502 10.66 -36.22 1.65
N GLN A 503 10.94 -36.61 0.40
CA GLN A 503 11.54 -35.67 -0.57
C GLN A 503 10.57 -34.54 -0.93
N ALA A 504 9.27 -34.82 -1.04
CA ALA A 504 8.25 -33.80 -1.23
C ALA A 504 8.16 -32.84 -0.04
N GLU A 505 8.21 -33.36 1.19
CA GLU A 505 8.28 -32.54 2.40
C GLU A 505 9.51 -31.63 2.39
N ILE A 506 10.69 -32.16 2.04
CA ILE A 506 11.92 -31.37 1.91
C ILE A 506 11.76 -30.27 0.85
N ALA A 507 11.11 -30.54 -0.28
CA ALA A 507 10.86 -29.52 -1.30
C ALA A 507 9.98 -28.38 -0.75
N LEU A 508 8.90 -28.71 -0.03
CA LEU A 508 8.06 -27.71 0.66
C LEU A 508 8.86 -26.96 1.73
N GLU A 509 9.69 -27.66 2.51
CA GLU A 509 10.60 -27.09 3.51
C GLU A 509 11.67 -26.17 2.90
N MET A 510 11.93 -26.24 1.60
CA MET A 510 12.79 -25.28 0.91
C MET A 510 12.03 -24.06 0.38
N GLY A 511 10.69 -24.11 0.41
CA GLY A 511 9.82 -23.10 -0.18
C GLY A 511 9.52 -23.33 -1.67
N CYS A 512 9.67 -24.55 -2.17
CA CYS A 512 9.30 -24.89 -3.55
C CYS A 512 7.78 -24.89 -3.73
N GLU A 513 7.27 -24.28 -4.79
CA GLU A 513 5.89 -24.50 -5.26
C GLU A 513 5.83 -25.56 -6.38
N ILE A 514 6.99 -26.09 -6.80
CA ILE A 514 7.11 -27.11 -7.84
C ILE A 514 7.70 -28.39 -7.25
N TYR A 515 7.15 -29.56 -7.61
CA TYR A 515 7.75 -30.84 -7.30
C TYR A 515 7.63 -31.82 -8.47
N LYS A 516 8.72 -32.52 -8.77
CA LYS A 516 8.79 -33.53 -9.82
C LYS A 516 9.08 -34.91 -9.23
N PHE A 517 8.29 -35.91 -9.60
CA PHE A 517 8.48 -37.30 -9.18
C PHE A 517 8.04 -38.28 -10.27
N GLN A 518 8.19 -39.58 -10.03
CA GLN A 518 7.81 -40.64 -10.98
C GLN A 518 6.63 -41.46 -10.46
N LEU A 519 5.72 -41.81 -11.37
CA LEU A 519 4.61 -42.73 -11.16
C LEU A 519 4.74 -43.84 -12.22
N LYS A 520 5.42 -44.94 -11.87
CA LYS A 520 5.76 -46.05 -12.77
C LYS A 520 5.43 -47.42 -12.13
N PRO A 521 5.39 -48.53 -12.90
CA PRO A 521 5.22 -49.88 -12.35
C PRO A 521 6.33 -50.27 -11.38
N ASP A 522 5.99 -51.05 -10.36
CA ASP A 522 6.95 -51.69 -9.46
C ASP A 522 7.62 -52.88 -10.18
N LYS A 523 8.50 -52.64 -11.16
CA LYS A 523 9.42 -53.71 -11.56
C LYS A 523 10.47 -53.83 -10.46
N ASN A 524 10.72 -55.05 -10.01
CA ASN A 524 11.74 -55.45 -9.02
C ASN A 524 13.09 -54.75 -9.26
N GLU A 525 13.24 -53.50 -8.82
CA GLU A 525 14.54 -52.88 -8.63
C GLU A 525 15.07 -53.51 -7.34
N ASN A 526 15.94 -54.50 -7.50
CA ASN A 526 16.61 -55.19 -6.40
C ASN A 526 17.41 -54.19 -5.57
N TYR A 527 16.77 -53.56 -4.59
CA TYR A 527 17.48 -52.92 -3.50
C TYR A 527 17.38 -53.86 -2.29
N GLU A 528 18.44 -54.64 -2.08
CA GLU A 528 18.55 -55.63 -1.00
C GLU A 528 18.55 -55.01 0.42
N ASP A 529 18.31 -53.70 0.59
CA ASP A 529 18.58 -52.95 1.83
C ASP A 529 17.38 -52.18 2.46
N GLY A 530 16.15 -52.33 1.98
CA GLY A 530 14.97 -51.68 2.59
C GLY A 530 14.64 -50.26 2.10
N THR A 531 15.30 -49.81 1.03
CA THR A 531 14.99 -48.58 0.29
C THR A 531 13.78 -48.70 -0.64
N ALA A 532 13.31 -49.92 -0.91
CA ALA A 532 12.03 -50.16 -1.57
C ALA A 532 10.92 -49.35 -0.87
N GLU A 533 10.08 -48.71 -1.68
CA GLU A 533 8.89 -48.02 -1.18
C GLU A 533 8.03 -49.04 -0.42
N PRO A 534 7.44 -48.71 0.73
CA PRO A 534 6.62 -49.67 1.45
C PRO A 534 5.50 -50.15 0.53
N GLN A 535 5.61 -51.40 0.10
CA GLN A 535 4.50 -52.18 -0.44
C GLN A 535 3.50 -52.30 0.71
N THR A 536 2.54 -51.38 0.80
CA THR A 536 1.52 -51.50 1.83
C THR A 536 0.58 -52.63 1.43
N ALA A 537 0.81 -53.78 2.06
CA ALA A 537 -0.09 -54.71 2.74
C ALA A 537 -1.64 -54.57 2.63
N ASP A 538 -2.21 -53.83 1.69
CA ASP A 538 -3.65 -53.73 1.46
C ASP A 538 -4.03 -54.32 0.11
N THR A 539 -5.01 -55.22 0.14
CA THR A 539 -5.36 -56.21 -0.88
C THR A 539 -6.04 -55.65 -2.14
N ALA A 540 -5.84 -54.38 -2.47
CA ALA A 540 -6.47 -53.73 -3.63
C ALA A 540 -5.59 -53.83 -4.89
N GLU A 541 -6.18 -54.30 -5.99
CA GLU A 541 -5.47 -54.54 -7.25
C GLU A 541 -5.05 -53.22 -7.91
N VAL A 542 -3.74 -53.04 -8.18
CA VAL A 542 -3.22 -51.91 -8.98
C VAL A 542 -3.21 -52.35 -10.44
N THR A 543 -4.15 -51.83 -11.24
CA THR A 543 -4.39 -52.23 -12.64
C THR A 543 -4.16 -51.10 -13.64
N SER A 544 -4.03 -49.86 -13.15
CA SER A 544 -3.85 -48.63 -13.92
C SER A 544 -3.17 -47.54 -13.09
N LEU A 545 -2.63 -46.51 -13.73
CA LEU A 545 -2.13 -45.30 -13.08
C LEU A 545 -3.13 -44.71 -12.06
N LEU A 546 -4.42 -44.64 -12.42
CA LEU A 546 -5.46 -44.15 -11.52
C LEU A 546 -5.59 -45.01 -10.27
N THR A 547 -5.71 -46.33 -10.43
CA THR A 547 -5.79 -47.24 -9.28
C THR A 547 -4.51 -47.24 -8.46
N ARG A 548 -3.35 -46.94 -9.04
CA ARG A 548 -2.10 -46.76 -8.29
C ARG A 548 -2.19 -45.57 -7.36
N VAL A 549 -2.70 -44.44 -7.84
CA VAL A 549 -2.93 -43.24 -7.01
C VAL A 549 -3.93 -43.53 -5.90
N GLN A 550 -5.06 -44.18 -6.23
CA GLN A 550 -6.16 -44.43 -5.28
C GLN A 550 -5.85 -45.52 -4.25
N ASN A 551 -5.15 -46.58 -4.64
CA ASN A 551 -4.94 -47.77 -3.80
C ASN A 551 -3.62 -47.76 -3.04
N VAL A 552 -2.65 -46.91 -3.42
CA VAL A 552 -1.36 -46.79 -2.74
C VAL A 552 -1.26 -45.40 -2.09
N PRO A 553 -1.53 -45.30 -0.78
CA PRO A 553 -1.80 -44.02 -0.12
C PRO A 553 -0.71 -42.94 -0.25
N VAL A 554 0.55 -43.31 -0.49
CA VAL A 554 1.65 -42.34 -0.63
C VAL A 554 1.47 -41.43 -1.84
N TRP A 555 0.98 -41.95 -2.98
CA TRP A 555 0.82 -41.16 -4.20
C TRP A 555 -0.31 -40.14 -4.05
N GLN A 556 -1.42 -40.54 -3.42
CA GLN A 556 -2.48 -39.63 -3.01
C GLN A 556 -1.94 -38.52 -2.11
N ARG A 557 -1.20 -38.89 -1.04
CA ARG A 557 -0.63 -37.89 -0.11
C ARG A 557 0.28 -36.89 -0.82
N VAL A 558 1.16 -37.35 -1.71
CA VAL A 558 2.07 -36.46 -2.46
C VAL A 558 1.31 -35.57 -3.45
N LEU A 559 0.27 -36.08 -4.12
CA LEU A 559 -0.56 -35.26 -5.01
C LEU A 559 -1.39 -34.22 -4.25
N ASP A 560 -1.81 -34.53 -3.03
CA ASP A 560 -2.57 -33.63 -2.17
C ASP A 560 -1.70 -32.53 -1.55
N MET A 561 -0.38 -32.71 -1.46
CA MET A 561 0.56 -31.68 -1.02
C MET A 561 0.45 -30.41 -1.88
N PRO A 562 0.57 -29.20 -1.30
CA PRO A 562 0.14 -27.97 -1.94
C PRO A 562 1.17 -27.36 -2.88
N PHE A 563 1.73 -28.19 -3.76
CA PHE A 563 2.48 -27.69 -4.90
C PHE A 563 1.54 -27.02 -5.90
N ARG A 564 1.97 -25.88 -6.41
CA ARG A 564 1.34 -25.19 -7.53
C ARG A 564 1.50 -26.00 -8.81
N TYR A 565 2.70 -26.55 -9.01
CA TYR A 565 3.11 -27.26 -10.22
C TYR A 565 3.64 -28.64 -9.86
N THR A 566 3.01 -29.68 -10.37
CA THR A 566 3.40 -31.07 -10.08
C THR A 566 3.77 -31.77 -11.37
N LEU A 567 5.04 -32.12 -11.53
CA LEU A 567 5.53 -32.85 -12.70
C LEU A 567 5.64 -34.35 -12.38
N ILE A 568 5.13 -35.18 -13.27
CA ILE A 568 5.04 -36.62 -13.05
C ILE A 568 5.60 -37.34 -14.28
N TRP A 569 6.64 -38.14 -14.09
CA TRP A 569 6.99 -39.16 -15.07
C TRP A 569 6.00 -40.31 -14.95
N ALA A 570 5.02 -40.37 -15.85
CA ALA A 570 3.89 -41.29 -15.76
C ALA A 570 4.05 -42.44 -16.77
N TYR A 571 4.17 -43.67 -16.28
CA TYR A 571 4.30 -44.88 -17.12
C TYR A 571 3.18 -45.89 -16.80
N PRO A 572 2.55 -46.50 -17.81
CA PRO A 572 1.41 -47.40 -17.61
C PRO A 572 1.80 -48.60 -16.73
N VAL A 573 0.89 -49.04 -15.85
CA VAL A 573 1.14 -50.09 -14.85
C VAL A 573 1.52 -51.43 -15.49
N SER A 574 0.98 -51.71 -16.67
CA SER A 574 1.30 -52.89 -17.49
C SER A 574 2.79 -52.97 -17.90
N GLY A 575 3.50 -51.84 -17.85
CA GLY A 575 4.87 -51.69 -18.31
C GLY A 575 4.96 -51.57 -19.83
N LEU A 576 5.93 -50.79 -20.30
CA LEU A 576 6.14 -50.52 -21.72
C LEU A 576 7.59 -50.83 -22.10
N ASN A 577 7.80 -51.43 -23.28
CA ASN A 577 9.13 -51.67 -23.84
C ASN A 577 9.18 -51.22 -25.31
N LEU A 578 9.37 -49.92 -25.53
CA LEU A 578 9.28 -49.31 -26.85
C LEU A 578 10.24 -49.91 -27.91
N HIS A 579 11.31 -50.60 -27.49
CA HIS A 579 12.26 -51.23 -28.40
C HIS A 579 11.70 -52.46 -29.16
N ASP A 580 10.65 -53.12 -28.64
CA ASP A 580 9.95 -54.21 -29.32
C ASP A 580 8.76 -53.74 -30.18
N GLY A 581 8.45 -52.44 -30.13
CA GLY A 581 7.39 -51.78 -30.89
C GLY A 581 6.44 -51.02 -29.96
N TYR A 582 5.35 -50.52 -30.53
CA TYR A 582 4.24 -49.96 -29.79
C TYR A 582 2.95 -50.44 -30.43
N SER A 583 2.44 -51.55 -29.91
CA SER A 583 1.27 -52.23 -30.46
C SER A 583 0.00 -51.39 -30.28
N GLN A 584 -1.04 -51.70 -31.04
CA GLN A 584 -2.33 -51.01 -30.91
C GLN A 584 -2.94 -51.25 -29.52
N GLU A 585 -2.76 -52.45 -28.96
CA GLU A 585 -3.22 -52.80 -27.61
C GLU A 585 -2.49 -51.99 -26.53
N GLU A 586 -1.17 -51.87 -26.61
CA GLU A 586 -0.38 -51.05 -25.68
C GLU A 586 -0.72 -49.57 -25.80
N ALA A 587 -0.88 -49.07 -27.03
CA ALA A 587 -1.29 -47.69 -27.28
C ALA A 587 -2.67 -47.40 -26.69
N GLN A 588 -3.64 -48.30 -26.86
CA GLN A 588 -4.98 -48.14 -26.28
C GLN A 588 -4.97 -48.22 -24.75
N ALA A 589 -4.18 -49.14 -24.17
CA ALA A 589 -4.07 -49.27 -22.72
C ALA A 589 -3.42 -48.02 -22.09
N GLU A 590 -2.28 -47.57 -22.61
CA GLU A 590 -1.60 -46.37 -22.09
C GLU A 590 -2.44 -45.11 -22.30
N TYR A 591 -3.11 -44.98 -23.45
CA TYR A 591 -4.06 -43.89 -23.70
C TYR A 591 -5.11 -43.85 -22.60
N GLN A 592 -5.73 -44.99 -22.28
CA GLN A 592 -6.78 -45.07 -21.28
C GLN A 592 -6.25 -44.74 -19.88
N GLU A 593 -5.08 -45.26 -19.49
CA GLU A 593 -4.50 -44.98 -18.17
C GLU A 593 -4.18 -43.48 -17.97
N LEU A 594 -3.61 -42.81 -18.99
CA LEU A 594 -3.33 -41.37 -18.93
C LEU A 594 -4.60 -40.52 -19.02
N TYR A 595 -5.58 -40.94 -19.82
CA TYR A 595 -6.89 -40.28 -19.90
C TYR A 595 -7.57 -40.32 -18.53
N ASP A 596 -7.67 -41.50 -17.90
CA ASP A 596 -8.34 -41.67 -16.61
C ASP A 596 -7.62 -40.94 -15.47
N LEU A 597 -6.27 -40.97 -15.45
CA LEU A 597 -5.49 -40.18 -14.51
C LEU A 597 -5.73 -38.67 -14.71
N THR A 598 -5.78 -38.20 -15.96
CA THR A 598 -6.04 -36.79 -16.27
C THR A 598 -7.44 -36.36 -15.82
N ILE A 599 -8.47 -37.18 -16.09
CA ILE A 599 -9.83 -36.96 -15.60
C ILE A 599 -9.86 -36.85 -14.08
N TYR A 600 -9.19 -37.78 -13.39
CA TYR A 600 -9.10 -37.76 -11.94
C TYR A 600 -8.45 -36.47 -11.41
N LEU A 601 -7.29 -36.08 -11.95
CA LEU A 601 -6.60 -34.87 -11.52
C LEU A 601 -7.45 -33.60 -11.74
N LEU A 602 -8.16 -33.52 -12.88
CA LEU A 602 -9.08 -32.42 -13.17
C LEU A 602 -10.28 -32.38 -12.21
N LEU A 603 -10.88 -33.53 -11.89
CA LEU A 603 -12.06 -33.57 -11.03
C LEU A 603 -11.71 -33.35 -9.55
N GLU A 604 -10.65 -33.99 -9.06
CA GLU A 604 -10.27 -33.96 -7.64
C GLU A 604 -9.74 -32.58 -7.23
N TYR A 605 -8.89 -31.98 -8.08
CA TYR A 605 -8.19 -30.75 -7.74
C TYR A 605 -8.79 -29.50 -8.39
N GLN A 606 -10.02 -29.55 -8.90
CA GLN A 606 -10.71 -28.36 -9.42
C GLN A 606 -10.75 -27.22 -8.38
N ASN A 607 -10.68 -25.97 -8.84
CA ASN A 607 -10.66 -24.75 -8.02
C ASN A 607 -9.45 -24.62 -7.05
N THR A 608 -8.47 -25.52 -7.09
CA THR A 608 -7.24 -25.41 -6.28
C THR A 608 -6.17 -24.52 -6.92
N ASN A 609 -6.40 -24.13 -8.17
CA ASN A 609 -5.49 -23.46 -9.08
C ASN A 609 -4.23 -24.30 -9.43
N ARG A 610 -4.16 -25.59 -9.07
CA ARG A 610 -2.98 -26.44 -9.33
C ARG A 610 -2.81 -26.82 -10.80
N SER A 611 -1.57 -27.07 -11.21
CA SER A 611 -1.21 -27.57 -12.54
C SER A 611 -0.39 -28.85 -12.44
N PHE A 612 -0.80 -29.87 -13.17
CA PHE A 612 -0.11 -31.15 -13.27
C PHE A 612 0.49 -31.29 -14.66
N MET A 613 1.70 -31.83 -14.75
CA MET A 613 2.39 -32.05 -16.00
C MET A 613 2.81 -33.51 -16.09
N LEU A 614 2.27 -34.24 -17.06
CA LEU A 614 2.56 -35.66 -17.27
C LEU A 614 3.60 -35.79 -18.38
N GLY A 615 4.73 -36.45 -18.08
CA GLY A 615 5.81 -36.61 -19.04
C GLY A 615 6.53 -37.95 -18.92
N ASN A 616 7.71 -38.01 -19.51
CA ASN A 616 8.58 -39.19 -19.56
C ASN A 616 9.97 -38.86 -19.00
N TRP A 617 10.79 -39.90 -18.81
CA TRP A 617 12.22 -39.74 -18.55
C TRP A 617 12.95 -39.65 -19.89
N GLU A 618 13.87 -38.69 -20.01
CA GLU A 618 14.92 -38.56 -21.04
C GLU A 618 14.68 -39.37 -22.33
N GLY A 619 13.83 -38.84 -23.21
CA GLY A 619 13.30 -39.54 -24.38
C GLY A 619 14.35 -40.10 -25.33
N ASP A 620 15.55 -39.49 -25.44
CA ASP A 620 16.56 -39.96 -26.38
C ASP A 620 17.10 -41.32 -25.97
N TRP A 621 17.04 -41.65 -24.68
CA TRP A 621 17.38 -42.98 -24.19
C TRP A 621 16.35 -44.05 -24.53
N HIS A 622 15.08 -43.69 -24.72
CA HIS A 622 14.11 -44.60 -25.30
C HIS A 622 14.32 -44.75 -26.81
N LEU A 623 14.73 -43.68 -27.49
CA LEU A 623 15.00 -43.68 -28.93
C LEU A 623 16.25 -44.49 -29.31
N LEU A 624 17.32 -44.41 -28.50
CA LEU A 624 18.63 -44.99 -28.80
C LEU A 624 18.77 -46.40 -28.23
N GLU A 625 18.98 -47.39 -29.10
CA GLU A 625 19.11 -48.79 -28.69
C GLU A 625 20.36 -49.00 -27.82
N GLY A 626 20.16 -49.63 -26.66
CA GLY A 626 21.26 -49.94 -25.72
C GLY A 626 21.86 -48.73 -25.01
N TYR A 627 21.19 -47.58 -25.01
CA TYR A 627 21.71 -46.32 -24.46
C TYR A 627 23.02 -45.87 -25.13
N ASP A 628 23.20 -46.21 -26.41
CA ASP A 628 24.39 -45.87 -27.19
C ASP A 628 24.11 -44.63 -28.06
N ASP A 629 24.72 -43.50 -27.71
CA ASP A 629 24.59 -42.24 -28.45
C ASP A 629 25.57 -42.10 -29.62
N THR A 630 26.34 -43.15 -29.92
CA THR A 630 27.25 -43.21 -31.07
C THR A 630 26.64 -43.88 -32.30
N VAL A 631 25.41 -44.40 -32.19
CA VAL A 631 24.67 -45.06 -33.27
C VAL A 631 23.38 -44.30 -33.61
N GLU A 632 22.86 -44.55 -34.81
CA GLU A 632 21.55 -44.01 -35.18
C GLU A 632 20.42 -44.92 -34.71
N PRO A 633 19.28 -44.34 -34.29
CA PRO A 633 18.08 -45.12 -34.02
C PRO A 633 17.57 -45.77 -35.29
N ARG A 634 16.94 -46.93 -35.14
CA ARG A 634 16.24 -47.62 -36.22
C ARG A 634 15.08 -46.74 -36.72
N PRO A 635 14.80 -46.63 -38.03
CA PRO A 635 13.67 -45.85 -38.54
C PRO A 635 12.33 -46.27 -37.92
N GLU A 636 12.13 -47.57 -37.65
CA GLU A 636 10.93 -48.06 -36.96
C GLU A 636 10.82 -47.50 -35.54
N MET A 637 11.94 -47.29 -34.84
CA MET A 637 11.95 -46.71 -33.50
C MET A 637 11.55 -45.23 -33.53
N ILE A 638 11.98 -44.47 -34.55
CA ILE A 638 11.54 -43.07 -34.74
C ILE A 638 10.01 -43.02 -34.88
N GLU A 639 9.43 -43.90 -35.71
CA GLU A 639 7.97 -43.96 -35.88
C GLU A 639 7.26 -44.42 -34.60
N THR A 640 7.81 -45.39 -33.88
CA THR A 640 7.32 -45.77 -32.54
C THR A 640 7.28 -44.59 -31.58
N MET A 641 8.36 -43.79 -31.51
CA MET A 641 8.43 -42.62 -30.62
C MET A 641 7.44 -41.52 -31.01
N LYS A 642 7.23 -41.28 -32.32
CA LYS A 642 6.20 -40.36 -32.81
C LYS A 642 4.80 -40.81 -32.38
N LEU A 643 4.48 -42.09 -32.56
CA LEU A 643 3.20 -42.66 -32.15
C LEU A 643 3.01 -42.58 -30.63
N TRP A 644 4.05 -42.92 -29.87
CA TRP A 644 4.02 -42.90 -28.41
C TRP A 644 3.69 -41.52 -27.86
N PHE A 645 4.46 -40.49 -28.23
CA PHE A 645 4.20 -39.13 -27.73
C PHE A 645 2.91 -38.52 -28.27
N ALA A 646 2.55 -38.79 -29.52
CA ALA A 646 1.27 -38.35 -30.06
C ALA A 646 0.09 -38.98 -29.29
N ASN A 647 0.19 -40.26 -28.92
CA ASN A 647 -0.83 -40.97 -28.15
C ASN A 647 -0.98 -40.38 -26.74
N ARG A 648 0.13 -40.09 -26.06
CA ARG A 648 0.13 -39.47 -24.72
C ARG A 648 -0.45 -38.05 -24.75
N GLN A 649 -0.06 -37.24 -25.73
CA GLN A 649 -0.65 -35.91 -25.92
C GLN A 649 -2.14 -35.99 -26.23
N ALA A 650 -2.57 -36.95 -27.04
CA ALA A 650 -3.97 -37.18 -27.36
C ALA A 650 -4.76 -37.54 -26.10
N ALA A 651 -4.28 -38.46 -25.27
CA ALA A 651 -4.94 -38.84 -24.02
C ALA A 651 -5.18 -37.64 -23.09
N VAL A 652 -4.16 -36.81 -22.85
CA VAL A 652 -4.27 -35.61 -22.00
C VAL A 652 -5.17 -34.55 -22.64
N LYS A 653 -5.05 -34.33 -23.95
CA LYS A 653 -5.89 -33.38 -24.69
C LYS A 653 -7.37 -33.80 -24.66
N ASP A 654 -7.66 -35.06 -24.94
CA ASP A 654 -9.01 -35.57 -25.03
C ASP A 654 -9.68 -35.63 -23.65
N ALA A 655 -8.92 -35.98 -22.59
CA ALA A 655 -9.41 -35.89 -21.21
C ALA A 655 -9.77 -34.46 -20.81
N ARG A 656 -8.90 -33.47 -21.08
CA ARG A 656 -9.20 -32.04 -20.88
C ARG A 656 -10.46 -31.61 -21.63
N ASN A 657 -10.54 -31.95 -22.92
CA ASN A 657 -11.66 -31.57 -23.78
C ASN A 657 -12.99 -32.24 -23.39
N SER A 658 -12.94 -33.36 -22.67
CA SER A 658 -14.13 -34.05 -22.18
C SER A 658 -14.77 -33.38 -20.94
N LEU A 659 -14.03 -32.47 -20.27
CA LEU A 659 -14.47 -31.77 -19.06
C LEU A 659 -14.33 -30.24 -19.18
N PRO A 660 -14.93 -29.59 -20.20
CA PRO A 660 -14.78 -28.14 -20.44
C PRO A 660 -15.31 -27.27 -19.28
N GLN A 661 -16.16 -27.83 -18.42
CA GLN A 661 -16.73 -27.15 -17.25
C GLN A 661 -15.78 -27.07 -16.05
N ILE A 662 -14.66 -27.81 -16.06
CA ILE A 662 -13.71 -27.83 -14.94
C ILE A 662 -12.79 -26.60 -15.02
N GLN A 663 -12.58 -25.97 -13.87
CA GLN A 663 -11.93 -24.67 -13.74
C GLN A 663 -10.98 -24.69 -12.54
N GLY A 664 -10.01 -23.78 -12.50
CA GLY A 664 -9.06 -23.69 -11.40
C GLY A 664 -8.18 -24.93 -11.25
N VAL A 665 -7.88 -25.66 -12.34
CA VAL A 665 -6.96 -26.80 -12.36
C VAL A 665 -6.56 -27.11 -13.78
N ASN A 666 -5.31 -27.54 -13.98
CA ASN A 666 -4.79 -27.83 -15.31
C ASN A 666 -3.96 -29.08 -15.36
N VAL A 667 -4.00 -29.75 -16.51
CA VAL A 667 -3.16 -30.91 -16.79
C VAL A 667 -2.53 -30.74 -18.16
N TYR A 668 -1.21 -30.87 -18.26
CA TYR A 668 -0.45 -30.73 -19.50
C TYR A 668 0.34 -32.00 -19.77
N HIS A 669 0.63 -32.26 -21.05
CA HIS A 669 1.61 -33.28 -21.42
C HIS A 669 2.91 -32.62 -21.89
N TYR A 670 4.04 -33.10 -21.39
CA TYR A 670 5.35 -32.65 -21.84
C TYR A 670 6.22 -33.82 -22.28
N VAL A 671 7.11 -33.56 -23.24
CA VAL A 671 8.13 -34.52 -23.66
C VAL A 671 9.45 -34.13 -23.01
N GLU A 672 10.03 -35.04 -22.22
CA GLU A 672 11.39 -34.88 -21.73
C GLU A 672 12.39 -35.48 -22.69
N MET A 673 13.47 -34.76 -22.96
CA MET A 673 14.50 -35.14 -23.91
C MET A 673 15.90 -34.76 -23.43
N ASN A 674 16.91 -35.30 -24.10
CA ASN A 674 18.32 -35.10 -23.83
C ASN A 674 19.11 -35.07 -25.17
N LYS A 675 20.45 -35.07 -25.15
CA LYS A 675 21.29 -35.20 -26.37
C LYS A 675 21.11 -34.11 -27.47
N VAL A 676 20.71 -32.89 -27.12
CA VAL A 676 20.56 -31.77 -28.07
C VAL A 676 21.85 -31.48 -28.84
N GLN A 677 22.99 -31.44 -28.15
CA GLN A 677 24.27 -31.11 -28.80
C GLN A 677 24.56 -32.07 -29.96
N SER A 678 24.31 -33.37 -29.80
CA SER A 678 24.55 -34.35 -30.85
C SER A 678 23.77 -34.04 -32.13
N ALA A 679 22.55 -33.51 -32.00
CA ALA A 679 21.75 -33.10 -33.14
C ALA A 679 22.27 -31.80 -33.79
N ILE A 680 22.82 -30.87 -33.00
CA ILE A 680 23.39 -29.60 -33.49
C ILE A 680 24.72 -29.82 -34.21
N ASP A 681 25.61 -30.63 -33.64
CA ASP A 681 26.92 -30.93 -34.22
C ASP A 681 26.80 -31.65 -35.58
N GLY A 682 25.74 -32.46 -35.76
CA GLY A 682 25.76 -33.58 -36.72
C GLY A 682 26.81 -34.62 -36.28
N VAL A 683 27.07 -35.76 -36.87
CA VAL A 683 26.57 -36.58 -37.97
C VAL A 683 26.70 -37.98 -37.35
N VAL A 684 25.60 -38.70 -37.11
CA VAL A 684 25.69 -40.15 -36.92
C VAL A 684 25.07 -40.76 -38.16
N GLY A 685 25.88 -41.33 -39.06
CA GLY A 685 25.41 -41.72 -40.41
C GLY A 685 24.85 -40.60 -41.32
N GLU A 686 24.98 -39.33 -40.90
CA GLU A 686 24.63 -38.05 -41.53
C GLU A 686 23.20 -37.51 -41.31
N GLY A 687 22.53 -37.97 -40.25
CA GLY A 687 21.34 -37.32 -39.68
C GLY A 687 21.51 -36.84 -38.24
N ALA A 688 22.30 -37.58 -37.44
CA ALA A 688 22.35 -37.43 -35.98
C ALA A 688 20.94 -37.37 -35.39
N TYR A 689 20.15 -38.41 -35.68
CA TYR A 689 18.73 -38.47 -35.39
C TYR A 689 18.48 -38.58 -33.88
N ARG A 690 17.95 -37.51 -33.31
CA ARG A 690 17.58 -37.34 -31.89
C ARG A 690 16.13 -36.90 -31.82
N LEU A 691 15.53 -36.89 -30.63
CA LEU A 691 14.11 -36.47 -30.50
C LEU A 691 13.87 -35.11 -31.13
N VAL A 692 14.78 -34.17 -30.88
CA VAL A 692 14.64 -32.78 -31.33
C VAL A 692 14.53 -32.62 -32.84
N ASN A 693 15.23 -33.41 -33.66
CA ASN A 693 15.23 -33.25 -35.12
C ASN A 693 14.43 -34.32 -35.87
N THR A 694 14.01 -35.41 -35.21
CA THR A 694 13.28 -36.51 -35.87
C THR A 694 11.90 -36.82 -35.32
N VAL A 695 11.59 -36.38 -34.09
CA VAL A 695 10.31 -36.67 -33.44
C VAL A 695 9.53 -35.38 -33.20
N LEU A 696 10.10 -34.41 -32.48
CA LEU A 696 9.44 -33.14 -32.13
C LEU A 696 8.88 -32.35 -33.34
N PRO A 697 9.52 -32.31 -34.52
CA PRO A 697 8.99 -31.60 -35.68
C PRO A 697 7.73 -32.25 -36.28
N TYR A 698 7.40 -33.48 -35.88
CA TYR A 698 6.33 -34.30 -36.45
C TYR A 698 5.20 -34.62 -35.46
N ILE A 699 5.33 -34.18 -34.21
CA ILE A 699 4.30 -34.30 -33.19
C ILE A 699 3.93 -32.91 -32.68
N THR A 700 2.80 -32.80 -31.99
CA THR A 700 2.41 -31.57 -31.27
C THR A 700 2.40 -31.89 -29.79
N VAL A 701 2.97 -31.03 -28.95
CA VAL A 701 3.06 -31.22 -27.49
C VAL A 701 2.69 -29.94 -26.73
N ASP A 702 2.27 -30.02 -25.47
CA ASP A 702 2.04 -28.79 -24.69
C ASP A 702 3.37 -28.12 -24.31
N ALA A 703 4.38 -28.90 -23.89
CA ALA A 703 5.70 -28.38 -23.53
C ALA A 703 6.83 -29.40 -23.78
N VAL A 704 8.08 -28.93 -23.73
CA VAL A 704 9.29 -29.77 -23.80
C VAL A 704 10.17 -29.52 -22.56
N SER A 705 10.58 -30.61 -21.93
CA SER A 705 11.51 -30.65 -20.81
C SER A 705 12.90 -31.06 -21.31
N TYR A 706 13.93 -30.30 -20.98
CA TYR A 706 15.31 -30.59 -21.37
C TYR A 706 16.15 -31.03 -20.17
N SER A 707 16.66 -32.26 -20.21
CA SER A 707 17.76 -32.69 -19.34
C SER A 707 19.06 -32.09 -19.86
N ALA A 708 19.46 -30.98 -19.24
CA ALA A 708 20.39 -30.01 -19.78
C ALA A 708 21.85 -30.26 -19.40
N ARG A 709 22.20 -31.44 -18.87
CA ARG A 709 23.59 -31.76 -18.46
C ARG A 709 24.61 -31.55 -19.59
N ASN A 710 24.22 -31.86 -20.83
CA ASN A 710 25.05 -31.75 -22.04
C ASN A 710 25.25 -30.29 -22.53
N ALA A 711 24.58 -29.32 -21.90
CA ALA A 711 24.88 -27.90 -21.99
C ALA A 711 25.56 -27.41 -20.71
N THR A 712 24.93 -27.65 -19.56
CA THR A 712 25.29 -27.04 -18.27
C THR A 712 26.58 -27.56 -17.67
N HIS A 713 27.10 -28.72 -18.10
CA HIS A 713 28.42 -29.22 -17.67
C HIS A 713 29.58 -28.64 -18.49
N PHE A 714 29.31 -27.91 -19.58
CA PHE A 714 30.32 -27.28 -20.45
C PHE A 714 30.51 -25.81 -20.07
N ILE A 715 31.01 -25.59 -18.85
CA ILE A 715 31.05 -24.26 -18.20
C ILE A 715 31.79 -23.20 -19.01
N SER A 716 32.83 -23.57 -19.76
CA SER A 716 33.58 -22.62 -20.61
C SER A 716 32.80 -22.09 -21.82
N GLU A 717 31.66 -22.69 -22.16
CA GLU A 717 30.80 -22.33 -23.29
C GLU A 717 29.43 -21.77 -22.84
N MET A 718 29.24 -21.59 -21.54
CA MET A 718 28.03 -21.02 -20.95
C MET A 718 28.13 -19.49 -20.88
N PRO A 719 27.02 -18.75 -21.13
CA PRO A 719 25.66 -19.23 -21.33
C PRO A 719 25.29 -19.60 -22.79
N GLU A 720 26.12 -19.26 -23.78
CA GLU A 720 25.77 -19.32 -25.21
C GLU A 720 25.38 -20.71 -25.69
N ARG A 721 26.05 -21.75 -25.18
CA ARG A 721 25.71 -23.15 -25.50
C ARG A 721 24.30 -23.51 -25.04
N LEU A 722 23.90 -23.11 -23.83
CA LEU A 722 22.56 -23.38 -23.33
C LEU A 722 21.49 -22.63 -24.15
N TYR A 723 21.73 -21.37 -24.50
CA TYR A 723 20.82 -20.61 -25.37
C TYR A 723 20.66 -21.27 -26.73
N THR A 724 21.77 -21.67 -27.36
CA THR A 724 21.74 -22.39 -28.64
C THR A 724 20.90 -23.66 -28.55
N HIS A 725 21.01 -24.42 -27.45
CA HIS A 725 20.23 -25.63 -27.26
C HIS A 725 18.74 -25.34 -27.08
N LEU A 726 18.40 -24.37 -26.23
CA LEU A 726 17.01 -24.02 -25.94
C LEU A 726 16.31 -23.45 -27.18
N ASP A 727 16.97 -22.55 -27.92
CA ASP A 727 16.49 -22.02 -29.21
C ASP A 727 16.32 -23.15 -30.25
N TYR A 728 17.25 -24.10 -30.28
CA TYR A 728 17.15 -25.23 -31.20
C TYR A 728 15.98 -26.16 -30.86
N ILE A 729 15.72 -26.42 -29.58
CA ILE A 729 14.53 -27.18 -29.16
C ILE A 729 13.26 -26.41 -29.53
N GLU A 730 13.17 -25.13 -29.15
CA GLU A 730 11.99 -24.30 -29.37
C GLU A 730 11.64 -24.17 -30.86
N SER A 731 12.64 -24.02 -31.72
CA SER A 731 12.45 -23.90 -33.17
C SER A 731 12.10 -25.22 -33.88
N ASN A 732 12.38 -26.38 -33.28
CA ASN A 732 12.09 -27.69 -33.88
C ASN A 732 10.84 -28.36 -33.31
N ALA A 733 10.25 -27.85 -32.22
CA ALA A 733 9.04 -28.42 -31.63
C ALA A 733 7.78 -27.74 -32.18
N ASN A 734 6.71 -28.51 -32.37
CA ASN A 734 5.37 -27.92 -32.57
C ASN A 734 4.60 -27.95 -31.25
N PHE A 735 4.11 -26.78 -30.84
CA PHE A 735 3.36 -26.64 -29.60
C PHE A 735 1.84 -26.56 -29.84
N THR A 736 1.06 -27.03 -28.87
CA THR A 736 -0.42 -26.95 -28.92
C THR A 736 -0.94 -25.52 -28.79
N GLY A 737 -0.15 -24.62 -28.22
CA GLY A 737 -0.57 -23.27 -27.81
C GLY A 737 -1.37 -23.23 -26.51
N CYS A 738 -1.57 -24.37 -25.83
CA CYS A 738 -2.28 -24.44 -24.55
C CYS A 738 -1.39 -24.07 -23.35
N TRP A 739 -0.06 -24.08 -23.54
CA TRP A 739 0.91 -23.80 -22.49
C TRP A 739 0.81 -22.34 -22.00
N PRO A 740 0.87 -22.09 -20.69
CA PRO A 740 0.55 -20.77 -20.16
C PRO A 740 1.73 -19.81 -20.01
N PHE A 741 2.94 -20.27 -20.30
CA PHE A 741 4.13 -19.43 -20.27
C PHE A 741 4.55 -19.08 -21.69
N GLU A 742 5.21 -17.94 -21.84
CA GLU A 742 5.75 -17.49 -23.13
C GLU A 742 6.66 -18.55 -23.77
N LYS A 743 7.52 -19.18 -22.96
CA LYS A 743 8.38 -20.28 -23.39
C LYS A 743 7.76 -21.63 -23.05
N ALA A 744 7.61 -22.47 -24.07
CA ALA A 744 7.13 -23.86 -23.94
C ALA A 744 8.27 -24.88 -23.76
N VAL A 745 9.52 -24.42 -23.61
CA VAL A 745 10.70 -25.23 -23.30
C VAL A 745 11.21 -24.88 -21.91
N PHE A 746 11.56 -25.88 -21.11
CA PHE A 746 12.09 -25.69 -19.76
C PHE A 746 13.19 -26.68 -19.40
N ILE A 747 13.94 -26.40 -18.32
CA ILE A 747 15.00 -27.28 -17.83
C ILE A 747 14.41 -28.30 -16.87
N GLY A 748 14.28 -29.53 -17.35
CA GLY A 748 13.80 -30.67 -16.58
C GLY A 748 14.83 -31.25 -15.63
N GLU A 749 16.11 -31.10 -15.96
CA GLU A 749 17.23 -31.52 -15.13
C GLU A 749 18.46 -30.65 -15.39
N TYR A 750 19.06 -30.13 -14.32
CA TYR A 750 20.43 -29.63 -14.30
C TYR A 750 21.10 -30.01 -12.97
N GLY A 751 22.41 -29.83 -12.88
CA GLY A 751 23.12 -30.00 -11.63
C GLY A 751 24.50 -30.59 -11.81
N THR A 752 25.46 -30.01 -11.09
CA THR A 752 26.76 -30.59 -10.76
C THR A 752 26.97 -30.56 -9.25
N GLY A 753 28.04 -31.18 -8.76
CA GLY A 753 28.45 -31.04 -7.35
C GLY A 753 28.94 -29.63 -7.00
N THR A 754 29.15 -28.74 -7.98
CA THR A 754 29.77 -27.42 -7.79
C THR A 754 28.74 -26.30 -7.73
N VAL A 755 28.69 -25.56 -6.62
CA VAL A 755 27.75 -24.42 -6.43
C VAL A 755 27.86 -23.36 -7.53
N SER A 756 29.09 -22.95 -7.88
CA SER A 756 29.32 -21.88 -8.87
C SER A 756 28.83 -22.23 -10.29
N GLU A 757 28.90 -23.50 -10.66
CA GLU A 757 28.42 -24.01 -11.95
C GLU A 757 26.89 -23.99 -11.99
N ASN A 758 26.24 -24.41 -10.91
CA ASN A 758 24.78 -24.37 -10.78
C ASN A 758 24.26 -22.92 -10.76
N VAL A 759 24.97 -21.98 -10.14
CA VAL A 759 24.65 -20.55 -10.21
C VAL A 759 24.63 -20.05 -11.66
N LEU A 760 25.64 -20.41 -12.45
CA LEU A 760 25.71 -20.02 -13.87
C LEU A 760 24.57 -20.64 -14.68
N ALA A 761 24.25 -21.92 -14.46
CA ALA A 761 23.16 -22.61 -15.13
C ALA A 761 21.80 -21.98 -14.84
N ILE A 762 21.50 -21.67 -13.58
CA ILE A 762 20.24 -21.04 -13.16
C ILE A 762 20.10 -19.67 -13.82
N LYS A 763 21.15 -18.82 -13.75
CA LYS A 763 21.14 -17.49 -14.38
C LYS A 763 20.91 -17.57 -15.87
N ALA A 764 21.63 -18.46 -16.55
CA ALA A 764 21.48 -18.65 -17.99
C ALA A 764 20.04 -19.09 -18.33
N ALA A 765 19.52 -20.12 -17.67
CA ALA A 765 18.16 -20.60 -17.93
C ALA A 765 17.08 -19.54 -17.64
N SER A 766 17.22 -18.78 -16.54
CA SER A 766 16.31 -17.67 -16.23
C SER A 766 16.35 -16.57 -17.30
N ASN A 767 17.53 -16.19 -17.78
CA ASN A 767 17.69 -15.16 -18.81
C ASN A 767 17.14 -15.56 -20.18
N TRP A 768 17.02 -16.86 -20.45
CA TRP A 768 16.36 -17.33 -21.67
C TRP A 768 14.83 -17.31 -21.54
N GLY A 769 14.30 -17.27 -20.30
CA GLY A 769 12.85 -17.27 -20.03
C GLY A 769 12.28 -18.64 -19.64
N CYS A 770 13.11 -19.62 -19.24
CA CYS A 770 12.63 -20.96 -18.86
C CYS A 770 11.58 -20.90 -17.73
N PRO A 771 10.38 -21.50 -17.87
CA PRO A 771 9.36 -21.51 -16.82
C PRO A 771 9.74 -22.37 -15.62
N PHE A 772 10.49 -23.45 -15.84
CA PHE A 772 11.00 -24.32 -14.79
C PHE A 772 12.48 -24.64 -14.95
N ILE A 773 13.19 -24.71 -13.82
CA ILE A 773 14.61 -24.97 -13.67
C ILE A 773 14.78 -25.98 -12.54
N LEU A 774 14.81 -27.27 -12.89
CA LEU A 774 14.71 -28.36 -11.92
C LEU A 774 16.08 -29.02 -11.65
N TYR A 775 16.55 -28.91 -10.41
CA TYR A 775 17.80 -29.49 -9.97
C TYR A 775 17.66 -31.00 -9.79
N TRP A 776 18.66 -31.76 -10.23
CA TRP A 776 18.82 -33.17 -9.91
C TRP A 776 19.82 -33.31 -8.74
N SER A 777 19.44 -33.75 -7.53
CA SER A 777 18.10 -34.12 -7.00
C SER A 777 18.01 -33.89 -5.48
N ILE A 778 16.88 -34.21 -4.82
CA ILE A 778 16.74 -34.04 -3.36
C ILE A 778 17.62 -35.03 -2.59
N TYR A 779 17.48 -36.33 -2.85
CA TYR A 779 18.38 -37.38 -2.36
C TYR A 779 19.27 -37.95 -3.46
N ALA A 780 20.39 -38.57 -3.09
CA ALA A 780 21.19 -39.33 -4.04
C ALA A 780 20.42 -40.57 -4.52
N THR A 781 20.42 -40.81 -5.83
CA THR A 781 19.82 -42.02 -6.41
C THR A 781 20.79 -43.21 -6.44
N GLU A 782 22.10 -42.94 -6.31
CA GLU A 782 23.16 -43.95 -6.25
C GLU A 782 24.31 -43.50 -5.33
N PRO A 783 25.07 -44.43 -4.71
CA PRO A 783 26.17 -44.09 -3.80
C PRO A 783 27.29 -43.24 -4.41
N ARG A 784 27.40 -43.21 -5.74
CA ARG A 784 28.48 -42.52 -6.46
C ARG A 784 28.13 -41.08 -6.83
N PHE A 785 26.86 -40.68 -6.71
CA PHE A 785 26.43 -39.33 -7.03
C PHE A 785 26.57 -38.45 -5.80
N ASP A 786 27.27 -37.33 -5.96
CA ASP A 786 27.57 -36.33 -4.93
C ASP A 786 26.77 -35.02 -5.11
N PHE A 787 25.85 -34.99 -6.07
CA PHE A 787 24.97 -33.86 -6.37
C PHE A 787 23.54 -34.12 -5.86
N TYR A 788 23.30 -33.83 -4.58
CA TYR A 788 22.00 -33.95 -3.92
C TYR A 788 21.82 -32.86 -2.87
N PHE A 789 20.59 -32.62 -2.41
CA PHE A 789 20.30 -31.61 -1.37
C PHE A 789 20.54 -32.11 0.05
N VAL A 790 20.15 -33.34 0.37
CA VAL A 790 20.23 -33.86 1.73
C VAL A 790 20.96 -35.19 1.73
N GLY A 791 22.01 -35.34 2.54
CA GLY A 791 22.84 -36.54 2.60
C GLY A 791 22.23 -37.71 3.40
N PRO A 792 22.87 -38.90 3.37
CA PRO A 792 22.39 -40.10 4.07
C PRO A 792 22.25 -39.95 5.59
N ASP A 793 22.97 -39.01 6.20
CA ASP A 793 22.90 -38.68 7.62
C ASP A 793 21.85 -37.60 7.95
N GLY A 794 21.08 -37.15 6.95
CA GLY A 794 20.09 -36.08 7.08
C GLY A 794 20.68 -34.67 7.03
N SER A 795 21.98 -34.51 6.77
CA SER A 795 22.61 -33.19 6.65
C SER A 795 22.27 -32.50 5.33
N ASN A 796 22.07 -31.18 5.37
CA ASN A 796 21.88 -30.37 4.17
C ASN A 796 23.24 -30.11 3.50
N THR A 797 23.29 -30.18 2.16
CA THR A 797 24.48 -29.85 1.37
C THR A 797 24.52 -28.36 1.01
N GLU A 798 25.66 -27.89 0.48
CA GLU A 798 25.77 -26.53 -0.07
C GLU A 798 24.77 -26.27 -1.22
N GLN A 799 24.33 -27.33 -1.90
CA GLN A 799 23.32 -27.22 -2.96
C GLN A 799 21.93 -26.97 -2.39
N TYR A 800 21.57 -27.61 -1.27
CA TYR A 800 20.35 -27.24 -0.53
C TYR A 800 20.40 -25.78 -0.14
N ASP A 801 21.50 -25.33 0.45
CA ASP A 801 21.66 -23.96 0.94
C ASP A 801 21.55 -22.93 -0.20
N LEU A 802 22.14 -23.22 -1.37
CA LEU A 802 22.01 -22.39 -2.57
C LEU A 802 20.55 -22.24 -3.00
N HIS A 803 19.83 -23.34 -3.15
CA HIS A 803 18.48 -23.33 -3.72
C HIS A 803 17.47 -22.75 -2.72
N GLN A 804 17.62 -23.04 -1.42
CA GLN A 804 16.83 -22.40 -0.38
C GLN A 804 17.05 -20.87 -0.35
N GLN A 805 18.28 -20.39 -0.53
CA GLN A 805 18.56 -18.95 -0.63
C GLN A 805 17.90 -18.30 -1.85
N ILE A 806 17.83 -19.00 -2.98
CA ILE A 806 17.13 -18.50 -4.18
C ILE A 806 15.63 -18.43 -3.92
N LEU A 807 15.04 -19.53 -3.45
CA LEU A 807 13.60 -19.64 -3.19
C LEU A 807 13.13 -18.62 -2.15
N SER A 808 13.88 -18.45 -1.05
CA SER A 808 13.59 -17.43 -0.05
C SER A 808 13.60 -16.02 -0.63
N LYS A 809 14.51 -15.69 -1.55
CA LYS A 809 14.54 -14.37 -2.23
C LYS A 809 13.39 -14.18 -3.21
N ILE A 810 13.02 -15.21 -3.96
CA ILE A 810 11.85 -15.17 -4.85
C ILE A 810 10.58 -14.93 -4.04
N ASN A 811 10.39 -15.69 -2.96
CA ASN A 811 9.25 -15.57 -2.07
C ASN A 811 9.26 -14.19 -1.37
N ALA A 812 10.41 -13.73 -0.88
CA ALA A 812 10.53 -12.39 -0.31
C ALA A 812 10.17 -11.30 -1.33
N GLN A 813 10.61 -11.40 -2.58
CA GLN A 813 10.26 -10.43 -3.63
C GLN A 813 8.75 -10.39 -3.86
N LYS A 814 8.10 -11.54 -4.02
CA LYS A 814 6.63 -11.62 -4.20
C LYS A 814 5.90 -10.86 -3.10
N GLU A 815 6.34 -11.08 -1.88
CA GLU A 815 5.68 -10.57 -0.70
C GLU A 815 5.96 -9.08 -0.45
N ILE A 816 7.19 -8.62 -0.69
CA ILE A 816 7.51 -7.19 -0.65
C ILE A 816 6.70 -6.44 -1.71
N TYR A 817 6.52 -7.01 -2.91
CA TYR A 817 5.65 -6.42 -3.94
C TYR A 817 4.19 -6.37 -3.50
N ASN A 818 3.65 -7.44 -2.90
CA ASN A 818 2.28 -7.42 -2.36
C ASN A 818 2.10 -6.36 -1.28
N ILE A 819 3.08 -6.18 -0.38
CA ILE A 819 3.00 -5.19 0.70
C ILE A 819 3.06 -3.75 0.17
N TYR A 820 4.04 -3.43 -0.67
CA TYR A 820 4.33 -2.04 -1.06
C TYR A 820 3.64 -1.60 -2.35
N LEU A 821 3.14 -2.54 -3.15
CA LEU A 821 2.56 -2.29 -4.48
C LEU A 821 1.20 -2.97 -4.69
N ASN A 822 0.69 -3.76 -3.74
CA ASN A 822 -0.59 -4.46 -3.80
C ASN A 822 -0.77 -5.32 -5.07
N ARG A 823 0.32 -5.97 -5.52
CA ARG A 823 0.33 -6.86 -6.69
C ARG A 823 1.51 -7.82 -6.63
N ASN A 824 1.44 -8.93 -7.37
CA ASN A 824 2.60 -9.79 -7.61
C ASN A 824 3.65 -9.08 -8.51
N PRO A 825 4.94 -9.48 -8.43
CA PRO A 825 5.99 -8.96 -9.30
C PRO A 825 5.73 -9.35 -10.76
N TYR A 826 6.07 -8.46 -11.69
CA TYR A 826 6.08 -8.81 -13.11
C TYR A 826 7.19 -9.82 -13.42
N GLU A 827 7.10 -10.48 -14.57
CA GLU A 827 8.14 -11.42 -15.02
C GLU A 827 9.52 -10.76 -15.09
N SER A 828 9.60 -9.54 -15.63
CA SER A 828 10.84 -8.76 -15.69
C SER A 828 11.45 -8.45 -14.32
N CYS A 829 10.62 -8.35 -13.27
CA CYS A 829 11.08 -8.20 -11.89
C CYS A 829 11.75 -9.48 -11.39
N LEU A 830 11.19 -10.64 -11.72
CA LEU A 830 11.76 -11.94 -11.38
C LEU A 830 13.06 -12.18 -12.15
N GLU A 831 13.10 -11.91 -13.45
CA GLU A 831 14.31 -12.00 -14.28
C GLU A 831 15.44 -11.13 -13.72
N SER A 832 15.10 -9.91 -13.29
CA SER A 832 16.06 -9.01 -12.63
C SER A 832 16.62 -9.62 -11.34
N LEU A 833 15.77 -10.23 -10.50
CA LEU A 833 16.22 -10.95 -9.29
C LEU A 833 17.10 -12.15 -9.66
N MET A 834 16.67 -12.98 -10.61
CA MET A 834 17.37 -14.20 -11.01
C MET A 834 18.76 -13.90 -11.60
N ASN A 835 18.98 -12.72 -12.18
CA ASN A 835 20.30 -12.29 -12.62
C ASN A 835 21.31 -12.01 -11.50
N GLN A 836 20.81 -11.68 -10.32
CA GLN A 836 21.62 -11.15 -9.21
C GLN A 836 21.36 -11.85 -7.87
N PHE A 837 20.64 -12.97 -7.83
CA PHE A 837 20.26 -13.66 -6.58
C PHE A 837 21.47 -14.02 -5.70
N ASP A 838 22.65 -14.20 -6.28
CA ASP A 838 23.92 -14.51 -5.61
C ASP A 838 24.60 -13.28 -5.00
N ARG A 839 24.15 -12.07 -5.37
CA ARG A 839 24.73 -10.78 -4.97
C ARG A 839 23.77 -9.91 -4.18
N ILE A 840 22.48 -10.01 -4.47
CA ILE A 840 21.45 -9.25 -3.78
C ILE A 840 21.01 -9.98 -2.51
N SER A 841 20.98 -9.26 -1.40
CA SER A 841 20.44 -9.75 -0.15
C SER A 841 18.92 -9.50 -0.10
N VAL A 842 18.20 -10.12 0.85
CA VAL A 842 16.77 -9.84 1.06
C VAL A 842 16.56 -8.38 1.44
N SER A 843 17.42 -7.86 2.32
CA SER A 843 17.43 -6.44 2.68
C SER A 843 17.73 -5.53 1.48
N GLY A 844 18.59 -5.98 0.55
CA GLY A 844 18.88 -5.28 -0.71
C GLY A 844 17.68 -5.25 -1.66
N LEU A 845 16.93 -6.35 -1.78
CA LEU A 845 15.67 -6.41 -2.53
C LEU A 845 14.63 -5.45 -1.95
N MET A 846 14.48 -5.48 -0.63
CA MET A 846 13.55 -4.58 0.08
C MET A 846 13.95 -3.12 -0.12
N SER A 847 15.23 -2.80 0.03
CA SER A 847 15.77 -1.46 -0.25
C SER A 847 15.47 -1.00 -1.67
N TYR A 848 15.70 -1.87 -2.68
CA TYR A 848 15.42 -1.56 -4.07
C TYR A 848 13.93 -1.26 -4.32
N ILE A 849 13.03 -2.08 -3.78
CA ILE A 849 11.59 -1.93 -4.00
C ILE A 849 11.05 -0.71 -3.27
N VAL A 850 11.40 -0.53 -2.00
CA VAL A 850 10.97 0.60 -1.18
C VAL A 850 11.44 1.93 -1.78
N ASN A 851 12.62 1.96 -2.39
CA ASN A 851 13.15 3.15 -3.06
C ASN A 851 12.69 3.32 -4.52
N SER A 852 11.97 2.35 -5.08
CA SER A 852 11.55 2.38 -6.49
C SER A 852 10.47 3.41 -6.77
N ASP A 853 10.45 3.97 -7.98
CA ASP A 853 9.43 4.94 -8.38
C ASP A 853 8.03 4.32 -8.36
N ALA A 854 7.90 3.04 -8.70
CA ALA A 854 6.64 2.30 -8.57
C ALA A 854 6.12 2.31 -7.12
N SER A 855 7.00 2.13 -6.13
CA SER A 855 6.62 2.19 -4.72
C SER A 855 6.33 3.61 -4.26
N LYS A 856 7.03 4.61 -4.79
CA LYS A 856 6.77 6.02 -4.52
C LYS A 856 5.43 6.50 -5.08
N ILE A 857 5.04 5.99 -6.26
CA ILE A 857 3.76 6.24 -6.89
C ILE A 857 2.63 5.53 -6.13
N ALA A 858 2.84 4.26 -5.74
CA ALA A 858 1.84 3.49 -5.01
C ALA A 858 1.61 4.06 -3.60
N ILE A 859 2.67 4.49 -2.92
CA ILE A 859 2.66 5.04 -1.56
C ILE A 859 3.58 6.26 -1.55
N GLY A 860 3.01 7.47 -1.46
CA GLY A 860 3.77 8.73 -1.41
C GLY A 860 4.74 8.81 -0.23
N SER A 861 5.76 9.69 -0.29
CA SER A 861 6.85 9.72 0.72
C SER A 861 6.35 10.03 2.13
N ARG A 862 5.41 10.96 2.23
CA ARG A 862 4.71 11.29 3.48
C ARG A 862 3.96 10.08 4.03
N GLU A 863 3.17 9.41 3.18
CA GLU A 863 2.40 8.23 3.56
C GLU A 863 3.30 7.08 4.02
N PHE A 864 4.39 6.84 3.29
CA PHE A 864 5.41 5.87 3.67
C PHE A 864 6.02 6.19 5.04
N LEU A 865 6.42 7.45 5.26
CA LEU A 865 7.04 7.86 6.52
C LEU A 865 6.05 7.84 7.68
N ARG A 866 4.78 8.21 7.45
CA ARG A 866 3.69 8.12 8.41
C ARG A 866 3.48 6.69 8.86
N ASN A 867 3.34 5.77 7.92
CA ASN A 867 3.21 4.35 8.20
C ASN A 867 4.45 3.82 8.95
N LEU A 868 5.64 4.33 8.64
CA LEU A 868 6.88 3.96 9.33
C LEU A 868 6.94 4.48 10.78
N PHE A 869 6.49 5.70 11.05
CA PHE A 869 6.44 6.30 12.40
C PHE A 869 5.38 5.65 13.27
N ILE A 870 4.19 5.40 12.72
CA ILE A 870 3.12 4.65 13.40
C ILE A 870 3.68 3.31 13.87
N ALA A 871 4.49 2.69 13.03
CA ALA A 871 4.84 1.32 13.19
C ALA A 871 6.16 1.08 13.96
N LEU A 872 7.14 2.00 13.92
CA LEU A 872 8.35 1.94 14.77
C LEU A 872 8.20 2.72 16.06
N LEU A 873 7.56 3.88 16.02
CA LEU A 873 7.57 4.85 17.12
C LEU A 873 6.21 4.98 17.82
N HIS A 874 5.20 4.22 17.39
CA HIS A 874 3.83 4.25 17.91
C HIS A 874 3.21 5.65 17.92
N THR A 875 3.50 6.41 16.88
CA THR A 875 3.00 7.77 16.75
C THR A 875 2.58 8.07 15.31
N ASN A 876 1.43 8.71 15.13
CA ASN A 876 1.07 9.33 13.85
C ASN A 876 1.46 10.81 13.81
N ASP A 877 2.21 11.30 14.82
CA ASP A 877 2.54 12.71 14.97
C ASP A 877 3.55 13.16 13.90
N GLU A 878 3.00 13.56 12.76
CA GLU A 878 3.74 14.15 11.64
C GLU A 878 4.35 15.52 11.98
N THR A 879 4.04 16.10 13.15
CA THR A 879 4.53 17.43 13.56
C THR A 879 5.89 17.38 14.25
N THR A 880 6.42 16.19 14.53
CA THR A 880 7.75 16.04 15.10
C THR A 880 8.82 16.56 14.13
N ALA A 881 9.83 17.25 14.67
CA ALA A 881 10.96 17.71 13.85
C ALA A 881 11.66 16.55 13.14
N GLN A 882 11.72 15.38 13.79
CA GLN A 882 12.24 14.16 13.17
C GLN A 882 11.42 13.74 11.93
N PHE A 883 10.09 13.79 11.98
CA PHE A 883 9.23 13.46 10.84
C PHE A 883 9.42 14.45 9.69
N SER A 884 9.33 15.76 9.97
CA SER A 884 9.49 16.81 8.95
C SER A 884 10.87 16.77 8.31
N ASP A 885 11.94 16.71 9.13
CA ASP A 885 13.32 16.70 8.63
C ASP A 885 13.59 15.45 7.76
N MET A 886 13.05 14.30 8.14
CA MET A 886 13.19 13.08 7.35
C MET A 886 12.33 13.10 6.08
N LEU A 887 11.13 13.67 6.11
CA LEU A 887 10.29 13.81 4.93
C LEU A 887 10.95 14.72 3.89
N ASP A 888 11.46 15.88 4.32
CA ASP A 888 12.19 16.81 3.45
C ASP A 888 13.43 16.15 2.85
N GLN A 889 14.20 15.40 3.66
CA GLN A 889 15.38 14.66 3.18
C GLN A 889 15.02 13.51 2.21
N ILE A 890 13.83 12.91 2.32
CA ILE A 890 13.36 11.90 1.36
C ILE A 890 12.94 12.58 0.05
N ASP A 891 12.21 13.69 0.14
CA ASP A 891 11.65 14.39 -1.02
C ASP A 891 12.75 15.12 -1.83
N ASP A 892 13.78 15.65 -1.18
CA ASP A 892 14.97 16.22 -1.84
C ASP A 892 16.04 15.19 -2.21
N SER A 893 15.79 13.91 -1.91
CA SER A 893 16.68 12.77 -2.15
C SER A 893 18.03 12.81 -1.39
N THR A 894 18.15 13.61 -0.32
CA THR A 894 19.28 13.60 0.61
C THR A 894 19.42 12.26 1.32
N ILE A 895 18.29 11.65 1.70
CA ILE A 895 18.22 10.27 2.18
C ILE A 895 17.21 9.47 1.36
N THR A 896 17.44 8.16 1.28
CA THR A 896 16.49 7.21 0.71
C THR A 896 15.45 6.80 1.74
N ARG A 897 14.30 6.29 1.30
CA ARG A 897 13.29 5.67 2.19
C ARG A 897 13.89 4.51 3.00
N TRP A 898 14.87 3.80 2.45
CA TRP A 898 15.62 2.78 3.17
C TRP A 898 16.51 3.35 4.30
N GLN A 899 17.19 4.46 4.05
CA GLN A 899 17.97 5.17 5.07
C GLN A 899 17.06 5.77 6.15
N ALA A 900 15.82 6.13 5.82
CA ALA A 900 14.84 6.54 6.82
C ALA A 900 14.52 5.42 7.83
N ILE A 901 14.34 4.18 7.36
CA ILE A 901 14.17 3.01 8.25
C ILE A 901 15.40 2.85 9.15
N GLU A 902 16.60 2.97 8.59
CA GLU A 902 17.86 2.87 9.33
C GLU A 902 17.96 3.92 10.45
N LEU A 903 17.66 5.18 10.13
CA LEU A 903 17.75 6.28 11.08
C LEU A 903 16.79 6.11 12.25
N ILE A 904 15.54 5.69 11.98
CA ILE A 904 14.55 5.50 13.04
C ILE A 904 14.91 4.29 13.91
N MET A 905 15.24 3.14 13.32
CA MET A 905 15.59 1.93 14.08
C MET A 905 16.84 2.11 14.96
N ASN A 906 17.76 2.99 14.56
CA ASN A 906 18.96 3.29 15.34
C ASN A 906 18.78 4.47 16.31
N GLY A 907 17.71 5.25 16.15
CA GLY A 907 17.41 6.43 16.95
C GLY A 907 17.10 6.12 18.42
N SER A 908 17.34 7.12 19.29
CA SER A 908 17.08 6.99 20.73
C SER A 908 15.59 6.77 21.03
N GLU A 909 14.69 7.39 20.26
CA GLU A 909 13.25 7.27 20.46
C GLU A 909 12.77 5.81 20.32
N PHE A 910 13.22 5.11 19.28
CA PHE A 910 12.94 3.68 19.12
C PHE A 910 13.58 2.82 20.22
N ARG A 911 14.78 3.18 20.68
CA ARG A 911 15.48 2.48 21.78
C ARG A 911 14.81 2.66 23.13
N ASP A 912 14.22 3.83 23.37
CA ASP A 912 13.52 4.15 24.61
C ASP A 912 12.13 3.49 24.64
N LEU A 913 11.47 3.34 23.48
CA LEU A 913 10.20 2.63 23.35
C LEU A 913 10.34 1.11 23.50
N ILE A 914 11.33 0.53 22.82
CA ILE A 914 11.53 -0.92 22.77
C ILE A 914 12.86 -1.24 23.45
N THR A 915 12.84 -1.96 24.57
CA THR A 915 14.07 -2.39 25.24
C THR A 915 14.89 -3.37 24.39
N ASP A 916 16.19 -3.49 24.64
CA ASP A 916 17.03 -4.45 23.91
C ASP A 916 16.55 -5.91 24.07
N ALA A 917 16.00 -6.25 25.24
CA ALA A 917 15.38 -7.55 25.46
C ALA A 917 14.13 -7.75 24.60
N GLN A 918 13.26 -6.73 24.48
CA GLN A 918 12.09 -6.79 23.59
C GLN A 918 12.49 -6.84 22.11
N PHE A 919 13.54 -6.12 21.72
CA PHE A 919 14.03 -6.13 20.34
C PHE A 919 14.73 -7.46 19.98
N ALA A 920 15.56 -7.99 20.86
CA ALA A 920 16.16 -9.32 20.72
C ALA A 920 15.08 -10.41 20.64
N ARG A 921 14.07 -10.32 21.51
CA ARG A 921 12.88 -11.18 21.47
C ARG A 921 12.15 -11.07 20.13
N TYR A 922 11.94 -9.86 19.62
CA TYR A 922 11.33 -9.64 18.32
C TYR A 922 12.12 -10.31 17.19
N LEU A 923 13.45 -10.11 17.14
CA LEU A 923 14.31 -10.75 16.14
C LEU A 923 14.22 -12.28 16.23
N CYS A 924 14.24 -12.83 17.45
CA CYS A 924 14.16 -14.27 17.68
C CYS A 924 12.77 -14.88 17.45
N GLU A 925 11.68 -14.13 17.62
CA GLU A 925 10.31 -14.63 17.41
C GLU A 925 9.83 -14.43 15.97
N ASN A 926 9.99 -13.22 15.44
CA ASN A 926 9.35 -12.83 14.17
C ASN A 926 10.28 -12.97 12.98
N VAL A 927 11.59 -12.73 13.13
CA VAL A 927 12.52 -12.91 12.00
C VAL A 927 13.02 -14.35 11.93
N LEU A 928 13.19 -15.02 13.08
CA LEU A 928 13.45 -16.46 13.06
C LEU A 928 12.18 -17.29 12.86
N LEU A 929 10.97 -16.79 13.15
CA LEU A 929 9.68 -17.51 13.08
C LEU A 929 9.50 -18.61 14.14
N VAL A 930 9.94 -18.32 15.35
CA VAL A 930 9.79 -19.17 16.53
C VAL A 930 8.54 -18.73 17.30
N GLU A 931 7.70 -19.67 17.74
CA GLU A 931 6.62 -19.30 18.68
C GLU A 931 7.21 -18.74 19.97
N PRO A 932 6.56 -17.77 20.63
CA PRO A 932 7.06 -17.13 21.83
C PRO A 932 7.53 -18.13 22.90
N GLU A 933 6.80 -19.21 23.12
CA GLU A 933 7.15 -20.23 24.12
C GLU A 933 8.40 -21.07 23.79
N ASN A 934 8.91 -21.00 22.56
CA ASN A 934 9.98 -21.88 22.06
C ASN A 934 11.31 -21.16 21.78
N VAL A 935 11.42 -19.87 22.10
CA VAL A 935 12.67 -19.13 21.94
C VAL A 935 13.68 -19.59 23.00
N ASP A 936 14.86 -20.05 22.57
CA ASP A 936 15.92 -20.47 23.48
C ASP A 936 16.45 -19.26 24.27
N PRO A 937 16.46 -19.31 25.61
CA PRO A 937 17.05 -18.25 26.43
C PRO A 937 18.52 -17.93 26.10
N GLU A 938 19.29 -18.91 25.60
CA GLU A 938 20.68 -18.69 25.18
C GLU A 938 20.77 -17.86 23.89
N ASP A 939 19.87 -18.10 22.93
CA ASP A 939 19.78 -17.32 21.68
C ASP A 939 19.38 -15.86 21.98
N LEU A 940 18.43 -15.64 22.90
CA LEU A 940 18.05 -14.30 23.36
C LEU A 940 19.22 -13.56 23.99
N THR A 941 19.92 -14.24 24.91
CA THR A 941 21.07 -13.66 25.60
C THR A 941 22.19 -13.31 24.62
N ALA A 942 22.40 -14.13 23.58
CA ALA A 942 23.38 -13.86 22.54
C ALA A 942 23.03 -12.62 21.70
N VAL A 943 21.75 -12.46 21.31
CA VAL A 943 21.30 -11.28 20.55
C VAL A 943 21.33 -10.01 21.41
N GLU A 944 20.93 -10.10 22.68
CA GLU A 944 21.03 -8.99 23.63
C GLU A 944 22.48 -8.51 23.81
N GLN A 945 23.44 -9.42 23.94
CA GLN A 945 24.87 -9.06 24.02
C GLN A 945 25.37 -8.36 22.76
N ARG A 946 24.86 -8.74 21.58
CA ARG A 946 25.22 -8.07 20.32
C ARG A 946 24.68 -6.64 20.26
N LEU A 947 23.48 -6.39 20.80
CA LEU A 947 22.89 -5.05 20.88
C LEU A 947 23.72 -4.07 21.73
N GLU A 948 24.64 -4.55 22.58
CA GLU A 948 25.61 -3.70 23.30
C GLU A 948 26.64 -3.03 22.38
N SER A 949 26.90 -3.61 21.20
CA SER A 949 27.98 -3.18 20.30
C SER A 949 27.59 -2.99 18.84
N GLU A 950 26.43 -3.50 18.43
CA GLU A 950 25.90 -3.43 17.07
C GLU A 950 24.63 -2.56 17.00
N SER A 951 24.35 -2.00 15.83
CA SER A 951 23.14 -1.19 15.62
C SER A 951 21.91 -2.08 15.40
N ARG A 952 20.72 -1.64 15.84
CA ARG A 952 19.47 -2.41 15.68
C ARG A 952 19.14 -2.65 14.22
N PHE A 953 19.39 -1.67 13.36
CA PHE A 953 19.20 -1.82 11.92
C PHE A 953 20.16 -2.84 11.31
N ALA A 954 21.44 -2.82 11.70
CA ALA A 954 22.43 -3.78 11.20
C ALA A 954 22.09 -5.22 11.62
N LEU A 955 21.69 -5.42 12.88
CA LEU A 955 21.23 -6.72 13.38
C LEU A 955 19.95 -7.16 12.68
N TRP A 956 18.98 -6.27 12.49
CA TRP A 956 17.76 -6.58 11.74
C TRP A 956 18.04 -6.97 10.29
N GLN A 957 18.93 -6.23 9.60
CA GLN A 957 19.35 -6.57 8.25
C GLN A 957 20.06 -7.93 8.19
N GLU A 958 20.93 -8.24 9.15
CA GLU A 958 21.59 -9.54 9.22
C GLU A 958 20.56 -10.66 9.37
N PHE A 959 19.61 -10.51 10.28
CA PHE A 959 18.55 -11.50 10.50
C PHE A 959 17.62 -11.64 9.29
N LEU A 960 17.28 -10.55 8.61
CA LEU A 960 16.54 -10.59 7.34
C LEU A 960 17.30 -11.32 6.23
N ASN A 961 18.63 -11.22 6.24
CA ASN A 961 19.50 -11.83 5.24
C ASN A 961 19.87 -13.29 5.58
N ASP A 962 19.69 -13.71 6.83
CA ASP A 962 19.88 -15.09 7.26
C ASP A 962 18.68 -15.96 6.85
N SER A 963 18.73 -16.47 5.61
CA SER A 963 17.75 -17.41 5.07
C SER A 963 17.62 -18.70 5.89
N ARG A 964 18.63 -19.05 6.71
CA ARG A 964 18.60 -20.26 7.55
C ARG A 964 17.79 -20.04 8.81
N GLY A 965 17.84 -18.86 9.42
CA GLY A 965 17.11 -18.54 10.66
C GLY A 965 15.59 -18.65 10.49
N CYS A 966 15.07 -18.01 9.44
CA CYS A 966 13.66 -17.99 9.09
C CYS A 966 13.11 -19.41 8.76
N MET A 967 13.88 -20.24 8.07
CA MET A 967 13.47 -21.60 7.69
C MET A 967 13.77 -22.65 8.78
N ASN A 968 14.81 -22.47 9.61
CA ASN A 968 15.13 -23.39 10.70
C ASN A 968 14.13 -23.32 11.87
N ALA A 969 13.40 -22.22 12.09
CA ALA A 969 12.31 -22.25 13.08
C ALA A 969 11.04 -22.92 12.55
N ILE A 970 10.76 -22.86 11.24
CA ILE A 970 9.80 -23.78 10.61
C ILE A 970 10.25 -25.22 10.91
N ARG A 971 11.53 -25.52 10.62
CA ARG A 971 12.16 -26.83 10.81
C ARG A 971 12.04 -27.35 12.25
N ARG A 972 12.37 -26.55 13.27
CA ARG A 972 12.33 -26.92 14.71
C ARG A 972 10.90 -27.16 15.24
N ARG A 973 9.89 -26.56 14.61
CA ARG A 973 8.49 -26.71 15.05
C ARG A 973 7.83 -27.99 14.52
N TYR A 974 8.16 -28.41 13.30
CA TYR A 974 7.51 -29.55 12.67
C TYR A 974 8.29 -30.87 12.82
N SER A 975 9.57 -30.81 13.25
CA SER A 975 10.34 -32.00 13.62
C SER A 975 9.89 -32.69 14.92
N ASN A 976 9.04 -32.05 15.73
CA ASN A 976 8.64 -32.53 17.06
C ASN A 976 7.21 -33.07 17.19
N ARG A 977 6.38 -33.03 16.13
CA ARG A 977 5.04 -33.66 16.17
C ARG A 977 4.66 -34.24 14.81
N SER A 978 4.51 -35.57 14.79
CA SER A 978 3.77 -36.32 13.80
C SER A 978 2.41 -35.69 13.44
N SER A 979 1.93 -36.01 12.23
CA SER A 979 0.58 -35.74 11.67
C SER A 979 0.10 -34.30 11.44
N ASN A 980 0.60 -33.27 12.13
CA ASN A 980 -0.06 -31.94 12.13
C ASN A 980 0.35 -30.95 11.02
N TYR A 981 1.44 -31.18 10.27
CA TYR A 981 1.80 -30.27 9.16
C TYR A 981 0.84 -30.43 7.97
N ILE A 982 0.46 -31.68 7.71
CA ILE A 982 -0.48 -32.08 6.65
C ILE A 982 -1.88 -31.57 6.99
N ASP A 983 -2.41 -31.80 8.20
CA ASP A 983 -3.73 -31.27 8.60
C ASP A 983 -3.80 -29.73 8.58
N TRP A 984 -2.68 -29.03 8.86
CA TRP A 984 -2.62 -27.56 8.76
C TRP A 984 -2.64 -27.07 7.30
N GLN A 985 -1.91 -27.72 6.38
CA GLN A 985 -1.98 -27.42 4.95
C GLN A 985 -3.31 -27.86 4.31
N TYR A 986 -3.93 -28.94 4.78
CA TYR A 986 -5.24 -29.41 4.31
C TYR A 986 -6.40 -28.55 4.83
N SER A 987 -6.33 -28.09 6.09
CA SER A 987 -7.40 -27.27 6.70
C SER A 987 -7.33 -25.80 6.29
N TYR A 988 -6.15 -25.31 5.91
CA TYR A 988 -5.96 -23.89 5.56
C TYR A 988 -5.45 -23.64 4.14
N GLY A 989 -5.11 -24.67 3.36
CA GLY A 989 -4.49 -24.49 2.04
C GLY A 989 -3.15 -23.74 2.14
N VAL A 990 -2.42 -23.62 1.04
CA VAL A 990 -1.39 -22.55 0.90
C VAL A 990 -2.09 -21.21 0.62
N THR A 991 -3.18 -20.98 1.33
CA THR A 991 -4.04 -19.82 1.26
C THR A 991 -4.10 -19.24 2.67
N ASP A 992 -3.52 -18.06 2.80
CA ASP A 992 -3.67 -17.11 3.90
C ASP A 992 -3.14 -17.51 5.29
N ALA A 993 -3.06 -18.77 5.72
CA ALA A 993 -2.50 -19.14 7.03
C ALA A 993 -0.96 -19.26 7.06
N ALA A 994 -0.35 -19.78 6.00
CA ALA A 994 1.11 -19.78 5.81
C ALA A 994 1.63 -18.39 5.42
N LYS A 995 0.87 -17.71 4.54
CA LYS A 995 1.04 -16.28 4.23
C LYS A 995 0.91 -15.43 5.50
N SER A 996 0.03 -15.80 6.43
CA SER A 996 -0.13 -15.16 7.75
C SER A 996 0.78 -15.71 8.85
N ARG A 997 1.88 -16.40 8.53
CA ARG A 997 2.94 -16.67 9.51
C ARG A 997 4.34 -16.29 9.03
N TYR A 998 4.64 -16.38 7.74
CA TYR A 998 5.93 -15.94 7.21
C TYR A 998 6.04 -14.41 7.10
N LEU A 999 4.92 -13.77 6.80
CA LEU A 999 4.82 -12.34 6.48
C LEU A 999 4.21 -11.39 7.51
N PRO A 1000 3.53 -11.84 8.57
CA PRO A 1000 3.23 -10.93 9.65
C PRO A 1000 4.49 -10.46 10.37
N SER A 1001 5.67 -10.99 10.10
CA SER A 1001 6.90 -10.43 10.67
C SER A 1001 7.25 -9.05 10.10
N LEU A 1002 6.55 -8.56 9.06
CA LEU A 1002 6.60 -7.16 8.62
C LEU A 1002 5.27 -6.44 8.91
N LYS A 1003 4.10 -6.97 8.54
CA LYS A 1003 2.79 -6.32 8.86
C LYS A 1003 2.40 -6.41 10.36
N ARG A 1004 2.76 -7.49 11.07
CA ARG A 1004 2.77 -7.57 12.56
C ARG A 1004 4.10 -7.15 13.19
N PHE A 1005 5.19 -6.86 12.45
CA PHE A 1005 6.26 -6.02 13.03
C PHE A 1005 5.71 -4.63 13.35
N TRP A 1006 4.84 -4.16 12.45
CA TRP A 1006 4.11 -2.92 12.59
C TRP A 1006 2.96 -2.99 13.61
N CYS A 1007 2.19 -4.09 13.67
CA CYS A 1007 1.04 -4.20 14.59
C CYS A 1007 1.25 -5.03 15.90
N ARG A 1008 2.43 -5.64 16.20
CA ARG A 1008 2.69 -6.33 17.49
C ARG A 1008 3.65 -5.62 18.46
N LEU A 1009 4.28 -4.53 18.05
CA LEU A 1009 5.04 -3.67 18.97
C LEU A 1009 4.10 -2.83 19.86
N SER A 1010 2.82 -2.70 19.50
CA SER A 1010 1.81 -1.77 20.01
C SER A 1010 0.98 -2.25 21.22
N GLU A 1011 1.61 -2.91 22.19
CA GLU A 1011 1.07 -3.41 23.48
C GLU A 1011 0.53 -4.87 23.54
N PRO A 1012 0.81 -5.61 24.64
CA PRO A 1012 0.20 -6.92 24.90
C PRO A 1012 -1.26 -6.74 25.34
N GLY A 1013 -2.20 -6.92 24.41
CA GLY A 1013 -3.61 -7.19 24.73
C GLY A 1013 -4.70 -6.48 23.90
N SER A 1014 -4.40 -5.59 22.95
CA SER A 1014 -5.45 -4.72 22.36
C SER A 1014 -6.06 -5.14 21.02
N TYR A 1015 -5.73 -6.32 20.45
CA TYR A 1015 -6.12 -6.70 19.08
C TYR A 1015 -6.90 -8.02 18.99
N THR A 1016 -7.60 -8.43 20.04
CA THR A 1016 -8.43 -9.64 19.99
C THR A 1016 -9.73 -9.45 19.18
N ALA A 1017 -10.06 -8.23 18.73
CA ALA A 1017 -11.30 -7.87 18.04
C ALA A 1017 -11.13 -7.30 16.62
N ASP A 1018 -9.90 -7.20 16.11
CA ASP A 1018 -9.59 -6.85 14.70
C ASP A 1018 -9.50 -8.16 13.91
N PHE A 1019 -10.50 -8.41 13.07
CA PHE A 1019 -10.70 -9.66 12.35
C PHE A 1019 -10.30 -9.59 10.88
N ASP A 1020 -10.24 -8.40 10.28
CA ASP A 1020 -9.79 -8.23 8.89
C ASP A 1020 -8.29 -7.91 8.78
N GLY A 1021 -7.63 -7.62 9.91
CA GLY A 1021 -6.20 -7.38 10.00
C GLY A 1021 -5.78 -6.03 9.41
N ASN A 1022 -6.69 -5.04 9.41
CA ASN A 1022 -6.44 -3.68 8.96
C ASN A 1022 -5.87 -2.76 10.08
N CYS A 1023 -5.73 -3.27 11.30
CA CYS A 1023 -5.21 -2.59 12.49
C CYS A 1023 -6.13 -1.44 13.01
N ALA A 1024 -7.41 -1.47 12.64
CA ALA A 1024 -8.52 -0.75 13.27
C ALA A 1024 -9.56 -1.76 13.79
N VAL A 1025 -10.39 -1.34 14.75
CA VAL A 1025 -11.61 -2.09 15.13
C VAL A 1025 -12.79 -1.29 14.62
N ASP A 1026 -13.31 -1.68 13.47
CA ASP A 1026 -14.28 -0.92 12.70
C ASP A 1026 -15.48 -1.77 12.22
N ILE A 1027 -16.22 -1.24 11.25
CA ILE A 1027 -17.44 -1.87 10.77
C ILE A 1027 -17.17 -3.16 9.98
N ALA A 1028 -15.99 -3.33 9.38
CA ALA A 1028 -15.57 -4.54 8.70
C ALA A 1028 -15.38 -5.70 9.69
N ASP A 1029 -14.79 -5.44 10.86
CA ASP A 1029 -14.66 -6.43 11.93
C ASP A 1029 -16.01 -6.86 12.48
N PHE A 1030 -16.92 -5.90 12.65
CA PHE A 1030 -18.29 -6.18 13.04
C PHE A 1030 -19.02 -7.06 12.01
N GLN A 1031 -18.79 -6.83 10.71
CA GLN A 1031 -19.38 -7.65 9.65
C GLN A 1031 -18.86 -9.09 9.68
N ILE A 1032 -17.57 -9.27 9.96
CA ILE A 1032 -16.97 -10.61 10.11
C ILE A 1032 -17.53 -11.32 11.35
N LEU A 1033 -17.67 -10.63 12.47
CA LEU A 1033 -18.27 -11.17 13.69
C LEU A 1033 -19.74 -11.56 13.48
N ALA A 1034 -20.51 -10.73 12.77
CA ALA A 1034 -21.91 -10.99 12.41
C ALA A 1034 -22.07 -12.19 11.48
N GLN A 1035 -21.17 -12.34 10.49
CA GLN A 1035 -21.15 -13.50 9.61
C GLN A 1035 -20.82 -14.78 10.38
N ASN A 1036 -19.86 -14.72 11.31
CA ASN A 1036 -19.51 -15.85 12.16
C ASN A 1036 -20.69 -16.29 13.06
N TRP A 1037 -21.43 -15.35 13.66
CA TRP A 1037 -22.63 -15.66 14.45
C TRP A 1037 -23.71 -16.37 13.62
N ILE A 1038 -24.01 -15.87 12.42
CA ILE A 1038 -25.08 -16.40 11.57
C ILE A 1038 -24.74 -17.82 11.04
N SER A 1039 -23.45 -18.16 10.94
CA SER A 1039 -22.97 -19.39 10.31
C SER A 1039 -23.06 -20.67 11.15
N GLY A 1040 -23.42 -20.58 12.44
CA GLY A 1040 -23.56 -21.74 13.35
C GLY A 1040 -22.23 -22.33 13.84
N PRO A 1041 -22.26 -23.35 14.74
CA PRO A 1041 -21.06 -23.88 15.39
C PRO A 1041 -20.09 -24.55 14.40
N ARG A 1042 -18.81 -24.14 14.44
CA ARG A 1042 -17.67 -24.69 13.68
C ARG A 1042 -16.50 -24.98 14.63
N ASP A 1043 -15.55 -25.81 14.18
CA ASP A 1043 -14.38 -26.23 14.97
C ASP A 1043 -13.32 -25.12 15.18
N TYR A 1044 -13.47 -23.98 14.49
CA TYR A 1044 -12.71 -22.75 14.72
C TYR A 1044 -13.65 -21.55 14.58
N LEU A 1045 -13.73 -20.74 15.63
CA LEU A 1045 -14.61 -19.57 15.72
C LEU A 1045 -13.74 -18.31 15.87
N PRO A 1046 -13.32 -17.65 14.76
CA PRO A 1046 -12.53 -16.43 14.83
C PRO A 1046 -13.21 -15.33 15.66
N GLY A 1047 -14.55 -15.33 15.68
CA GLY A 1047 -15.37 -14.39 16.43
C GLY A 1047 -15.67 -14.75 17.89
N ASP A 1048 -15.17 -15.86 18.44
CA ASP A 1048 -15.35 -16.21 19.86
C ASP A 1048 -14.22 -15.58 20.68
N ILE A 1049 -14.32 -14.26 20.88
CA ILE A 1049 -13.29 -13.40 21.48
C ILE A 1049 -13.10 -13.74 22.96
N ASN A 1050 -14.15 -14.24 23.64
CA ASN A 1050 -14.10 -14.60 25.05
C ASN A 1050 -13.74 -16.08 25.32
N GLY A 1051 -13.63 -16.91 24.28
CA GLY A 1051 -13.26 -18.32 24.37
C GLY A 1051 -14.32 -19.20 25.06
N SER A 1052 -15.60 -18.83 24.96
CA SER A 1052 -16.72 -19.58 25.56
C SER A 1052 -17.15 -20.80 24.74
N GLY A 1053 -16.62 -20.95 23.53
CA GLY A 1053 -16.97 -21.98 22.55
C GLY A 1053 -18.18 -21.59 21.68
N ASN A 1054 -18.69 -20.36 21.76
CA ASN A 1054 -19.79 -19.86 20.93
C ASN A 1054 -19.55 -18.38 20.57
N VAL A 1055 -19.93 -17.98 19.35
CA VAL A 1055 -20.03 -16.55 18.99
C VAL A 1055 -21.40 -16.04 19.41
N ASP A 1056 -21.44 -15.23 20.46
CA ASP A 1056 -22.69 -14.70 21.03
C ASP A 1056 -22.61 -13.20 21.39
N PHE A 1057 -23.66 -12.68 22.02
CA PHE A 1057 -23.75 -11.27 22.37
C PHE A 1057 -22.56 -10.74 23.20
N HIS A 1058 -21.89 -11.59 23.98
CA HIS A 1058 -20.71 -11.17 24.76
C HIS A 1058 -19.51 -10.89 23.87
N ASP A 1059 -19.37 -11.57 22.73
CA ASP A 1059 -18.29 -11.30 21.78
C ASP A 1059 -18.52 -9.96 21.06
N PHE A 1060 -19.78 -9.62 20.79
CA PHE A 1060 -20.15 -8.28 20.27
C PHE A 1060 -19.93 -7.19 21.30
N GLU A 1061 -20.23 -7.47 22.58
CA GLU A 1061 -19.97 -6.53 23.67
C GLU A 1061 -18.46 -6.25 23.77
N ILE A 1062 -17.63 -7.29 23.67
CA ILE A 1062 -16.17 -7.15 23.69
C ILE A 1062 -15.67 -6.36 22.47
N LEU A 1063 -16.10 -6.70 21.25
CA LEU A 1063 -15.75 -5.91 20.05
C LEU A 1063 -16.18 -4.44 20.18
N SER A 1064 -17.36 -4.17 20.73
CA SER A 1064 -17.84 -2.79 20.93
C SER A 1064 -17.02 -2.02 21.96
N GLN A 1065 -16.49 -2.69 22.99
CA GLN A 1065 -15.59 -2.07 23.97
C GLN A 1065 -14.25 -1.70 23.32
N TYR A 1066 -13.73 -2.54 22.42
CA TYR A 1066 -12.52 -2.25 21.65
C TYR A 1066 -12.74 -1.14 20.61
N TRP A 1067 -13.87 -1.14 19.91
CA TRP A 1067 -14.26 -0.06 19.00
C TRP A 1067 -14.38 1.28 19.75
N LEU A 1068 -15.05 1.28 20.90
CA LEU A 1068 -15.17 2.49 21.72
C LEU A 1068 -13.82 2.94 22.29
N ALA A 1069 -12.92 2.03 22.65
CA ALA A 1069 -11.57 2.37 23.08
C ALA A 1069 -10.74 3.00 21.95
N ALA A 1070 -10.84 2.48 20.72
CA ALA A 1070 -10.21 3.05 19.53
C ALA A 1070 -10.76 4.45 19.19
N SER A 1071 -12.06 4.69 19.43
CA SER A 1071 -12.68 6.01 19.21
C SER A 1071 -12.30 7.09 20.24
N VAL A 1072 -11.67 6.73 21.36
CA VAL A 1072 -11.18 7.67 22.38
C VAL A 1072 -9.74 8.14 22.09
N THR A 1073 -9.03 7.46 21.19
CA THR A 1073 -7.72 7.86 20.64
C THR A 1073 -7.80 8.62 19.31
N GLY A 1074 -9.00 9.02 18.89
CA GLY A 1074 -9.23 10.09 17.90
C GLY A 1074 -8.71 9.82 16.49
N GLU A 1075 -9.37 8.92 15.77
CA GLU A 1075 -9.86 9.23 14.40
C GLU A 1075 -11.39 9.25 14.42
#